data_AF-A0A212KGT6-F1
#
_entry.id   AF-A0A212KGT6-F1
#
_cell.length_a   1.000
_cell.length_b   1.000
_cell.length_c   1.000
_cell.angle_alpha   90.00
_cell.angle_beta   90.00
_cell.angle_gamma   90.00
#
_symmetry.space_group_name_H-M   'P 1'
#
loop_
_entity.id
_entity.type
_entity.pdbx_description
1 polymer ?
#
loop_
_entity_poly.entity_id
_entity_poly.type
_entity_poly.pdbx_seq_one_letter_code
_entity_poly.pdbx_strand_id
1 'polypeptide(L)'
;MKILPFSEIDPSDWDALVASSPDGFLWATAAWREVVLGVERWGLVDHSFGIYDGGRLVAVTPLQYIPAIQQLASGGWSLSGPVVIAGAESKYRRKIIQYAMMHIEGLAHDLGASSISFGAPAMNETSLKAPWGVNPWLEYGFDDCSGTTRIVDLAPDEDVLWKNVSSTAKHAIRKAREEGLSVSRERWADMLDAYYAAHVETYTRTGVPPHPRAYFENIAIYSAPAGTSVLWVCRDMEGKAVAFHNSALFKEAGMYHTGCSIGTASRSGAGYLLFWEALRGVKQLGCRWYECGETFPAKRAAHAEKDKTFGLTVFKSKFGGEDHRVFKCIRHLEHNIEKRVAEPLKRELLKNFMRSGKQLVRAILGRDATERLAGWLWGGYRFVQWAKRPRRTSFIRPYWGGRELAALCTPSAYNRALDRCRAVLRRDLALETGDDVVLTSSGRTALEVCLRGLAQKYPGRRVVVIPSYSCKGVLDPVERAGLIPLYVDSTSALNPDQGVVREVLDETVLACVYPHLCGNVDEVSQLRGLAQEHGIAWIDDYCQGYAPGLDIAHNGFAVFSFGMGKNLMATAGGALVARGVKNNNDISHVLSTETSKHAGVRLLVILLRHFLRFSVPDRFLGKPRALGAQYEYKGMSKLDAVLLNVQLAKAPEIIRVRRENGQNLLEVMPSDVPGGITAPRHLFTKFPLVCKDDTEVERLCAVFWKYNIELENMYIPLHMRFDRFCVSEYCPPCCEKLKGHVFNVPVRPNMSNREKIRVRRALSEFFGERDNG
;
A
#
# COMPACT_ATOMS: atom_id res chain seq x y z
N MET A 1 -23.56 21.67 12.25
CA MET A 1 -23.69 20.24 11.95
C MET A 1 -23.70 19.41 13.23
N LYS A 2 -24.64 18.47 13.33
CA LYS A 2 -24.85 17.50 14.41
C LYS A 2 -24.91 16.10 13.79
N ILE A 3 -24.39 15.09 14.47
CA ILE A 3 -24.50 13.68 14.04
C ILE A 3 -25.54 12.98 14.89
N LEU A 4 -26.40 12.19 14.24
CA LEU A 4 -27.37 11.31 14.88
C LEU A 4 -27.14 9.87 14.39
N PRO A 5 -27.14 8.86 15.28
CA PRO A 5 -27.13 7.48 14.85
C PRO A 5 -28.43 7.15 14.11
N PHE A 6 -28.42 6.13 13.24
CA PHE A 6 -29.59 5.70 12.48
C PHE A 6 -30.82 5.43 13.37
N SER A 7 -30.62 4.90 14.58
CA SER A 7 -31.70 4.64 15.55
C SER A 7 -32.46 5.88 16.02
N GLU A 8 -31.92 7.09 15.79
CA GLU A 8 -32.55 8.38 16.12
C GLU A 8 -33.08 9.11 14.87
N ILE A 9 -33.04 8.47 13.71
CA ILE A 9 -33.48 9.03 12.42
C ILE A 9 -34.67 8.21 11.95
N ASP A 10 -35.74 8.89 11.51
CA ASP A 10 -36.85 8.20 10.86
C ASP A 10 -36.35 7.52 9.57
N PRO A 11 -36.51 6.18 9.41
CA PRO A 11 -36.08 5.48 8.22
C PRO A 11 -36.63 6.10 6.91
N SER A 12 -37.82 6.70 6.96
CA SER A 12 -38.41 7.39 5.81
C SER A 12 -37.66 8.67 5.43
N ASP A 13 -37.19 9.46 6.41
CA ASP A 13 -36.35 10.64 6.16
C ASP A 13 -34.98 10.24 5.59
N TRP A 14 -34.40 9.15 6.11
CA TRP A 14 -33.16 8.57 5.62
C TRP A 14 -33.30 8.16 4.14
N ASP A 15 -34.31 7.34 3.83
CA ASP A 15 -34.54 6.85 2.48
C ASP A 15 -34.96 7.98 1.52
N ALA A 16 -35.67 9.01 1.99
CA ALA A 16 -35.97 10.19 1.20
C ALA A 16 -34.69 10.97 0.81
N LEU A 17 -33.71 11.08 1.71
CA LEU A 17 -32.41 11.66 1.36
C LEU A 17 -31.66 10.79 0.33
N VAL A 18 -31.62 9.47 0.54
CA VAL A 18 -30.96 8.54 -0.39
C VAL A 18 -31.63 8.59 -1.77
N ALA A 19 -32.96 8.59 -1.82
CA ALA A 19 -33.74 8.68 -3.04
C ALA A 19 -33.59 10.02 -3.76
N SER A 20 -33.40 11.14 -3.05
CA SER A 20 -33.19 12.43 -3.71
C SER A 20 -31.73 12.68 -4.13
N SER A 21 -30.76 12.10 -3.42
CA SER A 21 -29.32 12.37 -3.63
C SER A 21 -28.76 11.79 -4.94
N PRO A 22 -27.87 12.52 -5.65
CA PRO A 22 -27.13 11.97 -6.79
C PRO A 22 -26.12 10.88 -6.38
N ASP A 23 -25.74 10.81 -5.11
CA ASP A 23 -24.84 9.78 -4.57
C ASP A 23 -25.59 8.53 -4.10
N GLY A 24 -26.91 8.67 -3.93
CA GLY A 24 -27.75 7.64 -3.35
C GLY A 24 -27.84 6.42 -4.24
N PHE A 25 -27.79 5.25 -3.61
CA PHE A 25 -28.00 3.96 -4.24
C PHE A 25 -28.63 3.00 -3.24
N LEU A 26 -29.11 1.86 -3.73
CA LEU A 26 -29.87 0.87 -2.96
C LEU A 26 -29.13 0.40 -1.70
N TRP A 27 -27.80 0.31 -1.77
CA TRP A 27 -26.92 -0.07 -0.68
C TRP A 27 -26.93 0.89 0.52
N ALA A 28 -27.43 2.11 0.34
CA ALA A 28 -27.56 3.08 1.41
C ALA A 28 -28.96 3.13 2.01
N THR A 29 -29.92 2.32 1.55
CA THR A 29 -31.30 2.33 2.06
C THR A 29 -31.45 1.64 3.42
N ALA A 30 -32.46 2.05 4.19
CA ALA A 30 -32.84 1.41 5.44
C ALA A 30 -33.21 -0.07 5.25
N ALA A 31 -33.94 -0.39 4.17
CA ALA A 31 -34.28 -1.78 3.84
C ALA A 31 -33.05 -2.65 3.62
N TRP A 32 -32.03 -2.15 2.89
CA TRP A 32 -30.79 -2.90 2.68
C TRP A 32 -30.01 -3.11 3.97
N ARG A 33 -30.01 -2.10 4.85
CA ARG A 33 -29.41 -2.22 6.18
C ARG A 33 -30.02 -3.39 6.97
N GLU A 34 -31.34 -3.55 6.97
CA GLU A 34 -32.01 -4.70 7.60
C GLU A 34 -31.60 -6.03 6.95
N VAL A 35 -31.41 -6.06 5.63
CA VAL A 35 -30.94 -7.27 4.93
C VAL A 35 -29.62 -7.77 5.47
N VAL A 36 -28.63 -6.89 5.59
CA VAL A 36 -27.27 -7.28 5.95
C VAL A 36 -27.11 -7.51 7.45
N LEU A 37 -27.81 -6.73 8.29
CA LEU A 37 -27.76 -6.89 9.75
C LEU A 37 -28.52 -8.12 10.23
N GLY A 38 -29.59 -8.52 9.54
CA GLY A 38 -30.35 -9.72 9.88
C GLY A 38 -29.61 -11.04 9.60
N VAL A 39 -28.37 -10.99 9.08
CA VAL A 39 -27.53 -12.19 8.90
C VAL A 39 -26.58 -12.31 10.10
N GLU A 40 -27.07 -12.90 11.20
CA GLU A 40 -26.32 -13.01 12.46
C GLU A 40 -24.91 -13.58 12.30
N ARG A 41 -24.74 -14.56 11.39
CA ARG A 41 -23.44 -15.18 11.08
C ARG A 41 -22.37 -14.20 10.61
N TRP A 42 -22.76 -13.06 10.04
CA TRP A 42 -21.80 -12.02 9.64
C TRP A 42 -21.34 -11.14 10.79
N GLY A 43 -22.05 -11.14 11.92
CA GLY A 43 -21.67 -10.43 13.15
C GLY A 43 -21.51 -8.93 12.95
N LEU A 44 -22.28 -8.32 12.05
CA LEU A 44 -22.21 -6.90 11.76
C LEU A 44 -22.80 -6.08 12.91
N VAL A 45 -22.08 -5.03 13.34
CA VAL A 45 -22.56 -4.08 14.35
C VAL A 45 -22.84 -2.75 13.67
N ASP A 46 -24.07 -2.27 13.76
CA ASP A 46 -24.45 -1.06 13.05
C ASP A 46 -23.92 0.23 13.71
N HIS A 47 -23.32 1.07 12.88
CA HIS A 47 -22.84 2.40 13.22
C HIS A 47 -23.27 3.42 12.16
N SER A 48 -24.34 3.12 11.42
CA SER A 48 -24.90 4.02 10.42
C SER A 48 -25.37 5.31 11.07
N PHE A 49 -25.16 6.45 10.42
CA PHE A 49 -25.46 7.76 10.99
C PHE A 49 -25.86 8.80 9.95
N GLY A 50 -26.59 9.83 10.39
CA GLY A 50 -26.96 11.00 9.60
C GLY A 50 -26.32 12.28 10.14
N ILE A 51 -26.10 13.24 9.24
CA ILE A 51 -25.60 14.58 9.57
C ILE A 51 -26.74 15.57 9.39
N TYR A 52 -27.04 16.33 10.44
CA TYR A 52 -27.99 17.42 10.42
C TYR A 52 -27.26 18.77 10.41
N ASP A 53 -27.70 19.72 9.60
CA ASP A 53 -27.26 21.12 9.69
C ASP A 53 -28.49 22.03 9.76
N GLY A 54 -28.57 22.88 10.79
CA GLY A 54 -29.74 23.74 11.02
C GLY A 54 -31.07 22.98 11.17
N GLY A 55 -31.05 21.75 11.70
CA GLY A 55 -32.25 20.92 11.88
C GLY A 55 -32.68 20.11 10.64
N ARG A 56 -32.00 20.27 9.50
CA ARG A 56 -32.24 19.50 8.28
C ARG A 56 -31.23 18.35 8.15
N LEU A 57 -31.68 17.15 7.78
CA LEU A 57 -30.80 16.04 7.41
C LEU A 57 -30.11 16.37 6.07
N VAL A 58 -28.78 16.43 6.06
CA VAL A 58 -27.96 16.86 4.91
C VAL A 58 -27.03 15.79 4.37
N ALA A 59 -26.80 14.71 5.13
CA ALA A 59 -26.17 13.51 4.61
C ALA A 59 -26.52 12.29 5.46
N VAL A 60 -26.41 11.10 4.87
CA VAL A 60 -26.51 9.82 5.55
C VAL A 60 -25.31 8.93 5.19
N THR A 61 -24.87 8.08 6.10
CA THR A 61 -23.72 7.19 5.89
C THR A 61 -24.03 5.78 6.41
N PRO A 62 -24.27 4.80 5.53
CA PRO A 62 -24.39 3.40 5.95
C PRO A 62 -23.03 2.87 6.39
N LEU A 63 -22.94 2.37 7.62
CA LEU A 63 -21.67 1.97 8.22
C LEU A 63 -21.86 0.88 9.26
N GLN A 64 -21.08 -0.19 9.16
CA GLN A 64 -21.09 -1.32 10.08
C GLN A 64 -19.67 -1.66 10.50
N TYR A 65 -19.50 -2.06 11.75
CA TYR A 65 -18.27 -2.65 12.25
C TYR A 65 -18.34 -4.18 12.11
N ILE A 66 -17.25 -4.78 11.64
CA ILE A 66 -17.08 -6.21 11.40
C ILE A 66 -16.03 -6.71 12.40
N PRO A 67 -16.42 -7.19 13.60
CA PRO A 67 -15.48 -7.53 14.66
C PRO A 67 -14.48 -8.62 14.26
N ALA A 68 -14.91 -9.59 13.45
CA ALA A 68 -14.10 -10.73 13.02
C ALA A 68 -12.81 -10.33 12.28
N ILE A 69 -12.85 -9.20 11.56
CA ILE A 69 -11.70 -8.64 10.82
C ILE A 69 -11.33 -7.23 11.31
N GLN A 70 -11.95 -6.78 12.40
CA GLN A 70 -11.80 -5.44 12.97
C GLN A 70 -11.95 -4.34 11.92
N GLN A 71 -12.93 -4.40 11.04
CA GLN A 71 -13.07 -3.44 9.96
C GLN A 71 -14.33 -2.59 10.14
N LEU A 72 -14.22 -1.27 9.97
CA LEU A 72 -15.37 -0.39 9.84
C LEU A 72 -15.68 -0.22 8.35
N ALA A 73 -16.80 -0.72 7.87
CA ALA A 73 -17.10 -0.73 6.45
C ALA A 73 -18.54 -0.35 6.16
N SER A 74 -18.84 0.02 4.92
CA SER A 74 -20.19 -0.25 4.40
C SER A 74 -20.28 -1.77 4.25
N GLY A 75 -20.85 -2.44 5.24
CA GLY A 75 -20.86 -3.90 5.39
C GLY A 75 -21.82 -4.59 4.41
N GLY A 76 -21.70 -5.91 4.29
CA GLY A 76 -22.58 -6.71 3.42
C GLY A 76 -22.43 -6.41 1.93
N TRP A 77 -21.19 -6.09 1.50
CA TRP A 77 -20.83 -5.85 0.09
C TRP A 77 -21.41 -4.55 -0.47
N SER A 78 -21.90 -3.67 0.42
CA SER A 78 -22.32 -2.33 0.05
C SER A 78 -21.10 -1.48 -0.34
N LEU A 79 -21.25 -0.75 -1.44
CA LEU A 79 -20.22 0.15 -1.96
C LEU A 79 -20.58 1.61 -1.66
N SER A 80 -21.24 1.89 -0.54
CA SER A 80 -21.76 3.22 -0.22
C SER A 80 -20.91 3.96 0.79
N GLY A 81 -20.30 5.07 0.37
CA GLY A 81 -19.79 6.12 1.25
C GLY A 81 -20.90 7.07 1.72
N PRO A 82 -20.55 8.23 2.29
CA PRO A 82 -21.51 9.26 2.65
C PRO A 82 -22.35 9.73 1.45
N VAL A 83 -23.67 9.68 1.60
CA VAL A 83 -24.66 10.15 0.63
C VAL A 83 -25.08 11.56 1.03
N VAL A 84 -24.76 12.56 0.22
CA VAL A 84 -25.01 13.97 0.54
C VAL A 84 -26.29 14.45 -0.15
N ILE A 85 -27.03 15.34 0.50
CA ILE A 85 -28.26 15.91 -0.04
C ILE A 85 -28.08 16.52 -1.44
N ALA A 86 -29.10 16.36 -2.29
CA ALA A 86 -29.13 16.92 -3.63
C ALA A 86 -29.00 18.45 -3.63
N GLY A 87 -28.38 18.99 -4.69
CA GLY A 87 -28.22 20.43 -4.88
C GLY A 87 -27.21 21.11 -3.94
N ALA A 88 -26.48 20.37 -3.11
CA ALA A 88 -25.45 20.95 -2.25
C ALA A 88 -24.29 21.54 -3.08
N GLU A 89 -24.01 22.84 -2.89
CA GLU A 89 -22.88 23.52 -3.53
C GLU A 89 -21.54 22.82 -3.22
N SER A 90 -20.59 22.85 -4.16
CA SER A 90 -19.33 22.08 -4.06
C SER A 90 -18.53 22.35 -2.77
N LYS A 91 -18.51 23.60 -2.28
CA LYS A 91 -17.83 23.95 -1.03
C LYS A 91 -18.55 23.36 0.18
N TYR A 92 -19.88 23.41 0.20
CA TYR A 92 -20.70 22.88 1.28
C TYR A 92 -20.67 21.35 1.31
N ARG A 93 -20.76 20.72 0.13
CA ARG A 93 -20.59 19.27 -0.04
C ARG A 93 -19.27 18.77 0.53
N ARG A 94 -18.13 19.41 0.19
CA ARG A 94 -16.82 19.05 0.75
C ARG A 94 -16.79 19.16 2.27
N LYS A 95 -17.42 20.20 2.83
CA LYS A 95 -17.54 20.38 4.29
C LYS A 95 -18.33 19.24 4.94
N ILE A 96 -19.45 18.81 4.34
CA ILE A 96 -20.25 17.67 4.83
C ILE A 96 -19.43 16.38 4.80
N ILE A 97 -18.78 16.08 3.68
CA ILE A 97 -17.97 14.86 3.52
C ILE A 97 -16.81 14.86 4.52
N GLN A 98 -16.09 15.97 4.67
CA GLN A 98 -15.01 16.09 5.65
C GLN A 98 -15.52 15.85 7.08
N TYR A 99 -16.69 16.37 7.42
CA TYR A 99 -17.31 16.15 8.72
C TYR A 99 -17.71 14.69 8.93
N ALA A 100 -18.25 14.02 7.90
CA ALA A 100 -18.52 12.58 7.92
C ALA A 100 -17.23 11.77 8.13
N MET A 101 -16.15 12.10 7.39
CA MET A 101 -14.86 11.41 7.51
C MET A 101 -14.27 11.51 8.92
N MET A 102 -14.30 12.71 9.53
CA MET A 102 -13.84 12.90 10.91
C MET A 102 -14.61 12.02 11.91
N HIS A 103 -15.92 11.84 11.70
CA HIS A 103 -16.72 10.97 12.55
C HIS A 103 -16.44 9.49 12.32
N ILE A 104 -16.33 9.05 11.07
CA ILE A 104 -15.95 7.67 10.72
C ILE A 104 -14.59 7.32 11.32
N GLU A 105 -13.61 8.22 11.25
CA GLU A 105 -12.30 8.03 11.89
C GLU A 105 -12.40 7.94 13.41
N GLY A 106 -13.24 8.76 14.04
CA GLY A 106 -13.53 8.70 15.47
C GLY A 106 -14.16 7.37 15.88
N LEU A 107 -15.20 6.93 15.16
CA LEU A 107 -15.84 5.62 15.36
C LEU A 107 -14.83 4.48 15.20
N ALA A 108 -14.02 4.52 14.14
CA ALA A 108 -13.02 3.50 13.87
C ALA A 108 -11.97 3.43 14.99
N HIS A 109 -11.58 4.57 15.57
CA HIS A 109 -10.72 4.62 16.74
C HIS A 109 -11.41 4.02 17.98
N ASP A 110 -12.66 4.40 18.26
CA ASP A 110 -13.38 3.99 19.47
C ASP A 110 -13.74 2.50 19.47
N LEU A 111 -13.98 1.93 18.29
CA LEU A 111 -14.29 0.51 18.08
C LEU A 111 -13.03 -0.36 17.99
N GLY A 112 -11.85 0.25 17.87
CA GLY A 112 -10.61 -0.47 17.59
C GLY A 112 -10.66 -1.15 16.22
N ALA A 113 -11.02 -0.41 15.17
CA ALA A 113 -10.94 -0.91 13.80
C ALA A 113 -9.48 -0.85 13.28
N SER A 114 -9.08 -1.89 12.55
CA SER A 114 -7.81 -2.04 11.83
C SER A 114 -7.87 -1.45 10.42
N SER A 115 -9.07 -1.21 9.90
CA SER A 115 -9.27 -0.55 8.61
C SER A 115 -10.66 0.06 8.47
N ILE A 116 -10.77 1.01 7.54
CA ILE A 116 -12.03 1.61 7.09
C ILE A 116 -12.19 1.32 5.59
N SER A 117 -13.35 0.86 5.13
CA SER A 117 -13.60 0.63 3.70
C SER A 117 -15.02 0.94 3.24
N PHE A 118 -15.17 1.63 2.12
CA PHE A 118 -16.45 1.89 1.46
C PHE A 118 -16.19 2.26 -0.01
N GLY A 119 -17.19 2.75 -0.73
CA GLY A 119 -17.04 3.05 -2.15
C GLY A 119 -18.01 4.11 -2.66
N ALA A 120 -18.12 4.18 -3.98
CA ALA A 120 -19.28 4.78 -4.64
C ALA A 120 -19.77 3.80 -5.73
N PRO A 121 -21.05 3.42 -5.75
CA PRO A 121 -21.58 2.50 -6.75
C PRO A 121 -21.44 3.11 -8.15
N ALA A 122 -21.20 2.28 -9.17
CA ALA A 122 -21.03 2.74 -10.55
C ALA A 122 -22.31 3.36 -11.15
N MET A 123 -23.46 3.04 -10.54
CA MET A 123 -24.81 3.30 -11.06
C MET A 123 -25.56 4.44 -10.36
N ASN A 124 -24.93 5.14 -9.41
CA ASN A 124 -25.50 6.38 -8.91
C ASN A 124 -25.22 7.53 -9.91
N GLU A 125 -25.99 8.62 -9.82
CA GLU A 125 -25.91 9.71 -10.78
C GLU A 125 -24.52 10.37 -10.81
N THR A 126 -23.88 10.50 -9.64
CA THR A 126 -22.52 11.05 -9.51
C THR A 126 -21.51 10.22 -10.30
N SER A 127 -21.52 8.88 -10.17
CA SER A 127 -20.59 7.98 -10.86
C SER A 127 -20.90 7.86 -12.35
N LEU A 128 -22.18 7.84 -12.74
CA LEU A 128 -22.59 7.78 -14.15
C LEU A 128 -22.12 9.00 -14.96
N LYS A 129 -22.01 10.18 -14.32
CA LYS A 129 -21.44 11.40 -14.94
C LYS A 129 -19.92 11.37 -15.05
N ALA A 130 -19.23 10.47 -14.35
CA ALA A 130 -17.78 10.36 -14.31
C ALA A 130 -17.31 8.90 -14.44
N PRO A 131 -17.66 8.20 -15.54
CA PRO A 131 -17.43 6.76 -15.69
C PRO A 131 -15.94 6.37 -15.64
N TRP A 132 -15.06 7.31 -15.99
CA TRP A 132 -13.59 7.18 -15.95
C TRP A 132 -12.94 8.18 -14.97
N GLY A 133 -13.72 8.68 -14.01
CA GLY A 133 -13.26 9.66 -13.03
C GLY A 133 -12.18 9.14 -12.08
N VAL A 134 -11.56 10.06 -11.35
CA VAL A 134 -10.67 9.75 -10.24
C VAL A 134 -11.52 9.31 -9.03
N ASN A 135 -11.05 8.30 -8.29
CA ASN A 135 -11.73 7.86 -7.09
C ASN A 135 -11.83 9.02 -6.08
N PRO A 136 -13.04 9.48 -5.72
CA PRO A 136 -13.24 10.70 -4.93
C PRO A 136 -12.70 10.57 -3.49
N TRP A 137 -12.49 9.35 -3.01
CA TRP A 137 -12.04 9.09 -1.64
C TRP A 137 -10.53 9.24 -1.46
N LEU A 138 -9.77 9.33 -2.56
CA LEU A 138 -8.31 9.57 -2.53
C LEU A 138 -7.96 10.90 -1.86
N GLU A 139 -8.75 11.95 -2.09
CA GLU A 139 -8.55 13.27 -1.50
C GLU A 139 -8.65 13.26 0.03
N TYR A 140 -9.34 12.26 0.58
CA TYR A 140 -9.51 12.12 2.02
C TYR A 140 -8.44 11.24 2.65
N GLY A 141 -7.56 10.60 1.87
CA GLY A 141 -6.46 9.76 2.37
C GLY A 141 -6.76 8.26 2.37
N PHE A 142 -7.68 7.79 1.52
CA PHE A 142 -7.89 6.37 1.28
C PHE A 142 -7.04 5.87 0.11
N ASP A 143 -6.69 4.59 0.12
CA ASP A 143 -6.08 3.88 -1.00
C ASP A 143 -7.17 3.49 -2.02
N ASP A 144 -6.86 3.63 -3.32
CA ASP A 144 -7.78 3.25 -4.41
C ASP A 144 -7.72 1.74 -4.66
N CYS A 145 -8.84 1.04 -4.43
CA CYS A 145 -9.03 -0.37 -4.77
C CYS A 145 -10.19 -0.57 -5.75
N SER A 146 -10.51 0.48 -6.53
CA SER A 146 -11.60 0.47 -7.52
C SER A 146 -11.40 -0.59 -8.60
N GLY A 147 -12.50 -1.20 -9.03
CA GLY A 147 -12.57 -2.11 -10.17
C GLY A 147 -13.32 -1.49 -11.34
N THR A 148 -13.72 -2.34 -12.28
CA THR A 148 -14.59 -2.00 -13.42
C THR A 148 -15.82 -2.90 -13.44
N THR A 149 -16.94 -2.40 -13.94
CA THR A 149 -18.20 -3.13 -14.07
C THR A 149 -18.81 -2.86 -15.43
N ARG A 150 -19.55 -3.83 -15.98
CA ARG A 150 -20.18 -3.70 -17.30
C ARG A 150 -21.59 -3.12 -17.15
N ILE A 151 -21.87 -2.01 -17.81
CA ILE A 151 -23.17 -1.32 -17.77
C ILE A 151 -23.77 -1.24 -19.18
N VAL A 152 -25.05 -1.59 -19.30
CA VAL A 152 -25.83 -1.46 -20.54
C VAL A 152 -26.77 -0.27 -20.41
N ASP A 153 -26.76 0.62 -21.41
CA ASP A 153 -27.81 1.63 -21.59
C ASP A 153 -29.05 0.97 -22.19
N LEU A 154 -30.14 0.97 -21.42
CA LEU A 154 -31.45 0.41 -21.77
C LEU A 154 -32.36 1.44 -22.45
N ALA A 155 -31.93 2.68 -22.69
CA ALA A 155 -32.74 3.67 -23.41
C ALA A 155 -33.19 3.20 -24.81
N PRO A 156 -32.32 2.57 -25.65
CA PRO A 156 -32.73 2.10 -26.98
C PRO A 156 -33.84 1.05 -26.96
N ASP A 157 -34.58 0.92 -28.06
CA ASP A 157 -35.62 -0.10 -28.23
C ASP A 157 -35.07 -1.53 -28.12
N GLU A 158 -35.93 -2.48 -27.73
CA GLU A 158 -35.52 -3.88 -27.53
C GLU A 158 -34.86 -4.50 -28.77
N ASP A 159 -35.26 -4.10 -29.98
CA ASP A 159 -34.64 -4.55 -31.23
C ASP A 159 -33.19 -4.07 -31.38
N VAL A 160 -32.89 -2.86 -30.91
CA VAL A 160 -31.53 -2.30 -30.91
C VAL A 160 -30.68 -3.00 -29.85
N LEU A 161 -31.22 -3.19 -28.65
CA LEU A 161 -30.56 -3.96 -27.59
C LEU A 161 -30.28 -5.39 -28.04
N TRP A 162 -31.24 -6.03 -28.70
CA TRP A 162 -31.09 -7.37 -29.25
C TRP A 162 -29.98 -7.42 -30.30
N LYS A 163 -29.87 -6.42 -31.19
CA LYS A 163 -28.75 -6.35 -32.15
C LYS A 163 -27.38 -6.37 -31.46
N ASN A 164 -27.25 -5.73 -30.30
CA ASN A 164 -26.01 -5.69 -29.53
C ASN A 164 -25.69 -6.98 -28.75
N VAL A 165 -26.64 -7.92 -28.63
CA VAL A 165 -26.37 -9.25 -28.10
C VAL A 165 -25.51 -10.05 -29.08
N SER A 166 -24.44 -10.68 -28.60
CA SER A 166 -23.53 -11.50 -29.43
C SER A 166 -24.27 -12.63 -30.16
N SER A 167 -23.76 -13.04 -31.33
CA SER A 167 -24.32 -14.15 -32.12
C SER A 167 -24.41 -15.46 -31.33
N THR A 168 -23.40 -15.77 -30.52
CA THR A 168 -23.38 -16.96 -29.66
C THR A 168 -24.47 -16.92 -28.60
N ALA A 169 -24.69 -15.78 -27.93
CA ALA A 169 -25.75 -15.64 -26.95
C ALA A 169 -27.14 -15.69 -27.61
N LYS A 170 -27.33 -15.03 -28.76
CA LYS A 170 -28.57 -15.12 -29.55
C LYS A 170 -28.93 -16.57 -29.91
N HIS A 171 -27.95 -17.34 -30.35
CA HIS A 171 -28.16 -18.76 -30.67
C HIS A 171 -28.56 -19.56 -29.43
N ALA A 172 -27.87 -19.38 -28.30
CA ALA A 172 -28.21 -20.04 -27.04
C ALA A 172 -29.62 -19.67 -26.54
N ILE A 173 -30.04 -18.40 -26.66
CA ILE A 173 -31.37 -17.91 -26.27
C ILE A 173 -32.46 -18.52 -27.16
N ARG A 174 -32.26 -18.56 -28.48
CA ARG A 174 -33.21 -19.18 -29.41
C ARG A 174 -33.37 -20.67 -29.14
N LYS A 175 -32.25 -21.39 -29.01
CA LYS A 175 -32.23 -22.81 -28.68
C LYS A 175 -32.95 -23.09 -27.35
N ALA A 176 -32.69 -22.30 -26.31
CA ALA A 176 -33.37 -22.42 -25.02
C ALA A 176 -34.90 -22.31 -25.16
N ARG A 177 -35.40 -21.37 -25.98
CA ARG A 177 -36.84 -21.21 -26.25
C ARG A 177 -37.41 -22.37 -27.07
N GLU A 178 -36.67 -22.87 -28.06
CA GLU A 178 -37.06 -24.04 -28.88
C GLU A 178 -37.13 -25.32 -28.03
N GLU A 179 -36.25 -25.46 -27.04
CA GLU A 179 -36.28 -26.53 -26.02
C GLU A 179 -37.38 -26.32 -24.95
N GLY A 180 -38.22 -25.28 -25.12
CA GLY A 180 -39.38 -25.00 -24.26
C GLY A 180 -39.06 -24.36 -22.92
N LEU A 181 -37.85 -23.81 -22.74
CA LEU A 181 -37.54 -23.01 -21.55
C LEU A 181 -38.31 -21.69 -21.57
N SER A 182 -38.89 -21.33 -20.42
CA SER A 182 -39.63 -20.08 -20.23
C SER A 182 -39.10 -19.31 -19.03
N VAL A 183 -39.26 -17.98 -19.02
CA VAL A 183 -38.87 -17.13 -17.89
C VAL A 183 -40.04 -16.30 -17.44
N SER A 184 -40.29 -16.28 -16.14
CA SER A 184 -41.32 -15.47 -15.49
C SER A 184 -40.74 -14.65 -14.34
N ARG A 185 -41.39 -13.53 -14.02
CA ARG A 185 -41.18 -12.81 -12.76
C ARG A 185 -41.96 -13.51 -11.66
N GLU A 186 -41.31 -13.78 -10.54
CA GLU A 186 -41.91 -14.50 -9.42
C GLU A 186 -41.76 -13.71 -8.11
N ARG A 187 -42.56 -14.06 -7.10
CA ARG A 187 -42.41 -13.51 -5.75
C ARG A 187 -41.30 -14.24 -5.02
N TRP A 188 -40.45 -13.46 -4.35
CA TRP A 188 -39.35 -13.97 -3.54
C TRP A 188 -39.78 -14.98 -2.48
N ALA A 189 -40.87 -14.67 -1.76
CA ALA A 189 -41.39 -15.54 -0.70
C ALA A 189 -41.77 -16.94 -1.22
N ASP A 190 -42.34 -17.01 -2.42
CA ASP A 190 -42.84 -18.26 -3.00
C ASP A 190 -41.70 -19.15 -3.55
N MET A 191 -40.56 -18.53 -3.90
CA MET A 191 -39.44 -19.20 -4.56
C MET A 191 -38.19 -19.35 -3.69
N LEU A 192 -38.20 -18.86 -2.44
CA LEU A 192 -37.04 -18.82 -1.55
C LEU A 192 -36.38 -20.19 -1.36
N ASP A 193 -37.16 -21.24 -1.10
CA ASP A 193 -36.64 -22.59 -0.89
C ASP A 193 -35.94 -23.14 -2.14
N ALA A 194 -36.61 -23.02 -3.28
CA ALA A 194 -36.07 -23.48 -4.57
C ALA A 194 -34.82 -22.69 -4.96
N TYR A 195 -34.83 -21.36 -4.75
CA TYR A 195 -33.68 -20.49 -4.97
C TYR A 195 -32.49 -20.92 -4.10
N TYR A 196 -32.71 -21.11 -2.79
CA TYR A 196 -31.62 -21.44 -1.87
C TYR A 196 -31.04 -22.82 -2.15
N ALA A 197 -31.88 -23.81 -2.49
CA ALA A 197 -31.43 -25.12 -2.93
C ALA A 197 -30.52 -25.02 -4.18
N ALA A 198 -30.97 -24.30 -5.21
CA ALA A 198 -30.18 -24.09 -6.43
C ALA A 198 -28.90 -23.29 -6.17
N HIS A 199 -28.92 -22.35 -5.22
CA HIS A 199 -27.75 -21.58 -4.77
C HIS A 199 -26.72 -22.49 -4.10
N VAL A 200 -27.11 -23.32 -3.13
CA VAL A 200 -26.22 -24.30 -2.48
C VAL A 200 -25.62 -25.26 -3.51
N GLU A 201 -26.42 -25.77 -4.44
CA GLU A 201 -25.94 -26.65 -5.51
C GLU A 201 -24.91 -25.93 -6.41
N THR A 202 -25.23 -24.71 -6.86
CA THR A 202 -24.33 -23.90 -7.70
C THR A 202 -22.99 -23.67 -7.00
N TYR A 203 -23.02 -23.26 -5.73
CA TYR A 203 -21.82 -22.90 -4.99
C TYR A 203 -20.97 -24.14 -4.63
N THR A 204 -21.60 -25.25 -4.25
CA THR A 204 -20.92 -26.53 -4.02
C THR A 204 -20.18 -27.00 -5.27
N ARG A 205 -20.79 -26.88 -6.45
CA ARG A 205 -20.15 -27.21 -7.74
C ARG A 205 -18.97 -26.30 -8.08
N THR A 206 -19.02 -25.03 -7.68
CA THR A 206 -17.94 -24.05 -7.96
C THR A 206 -16.78 -24.10 -6.97
N GLY A 207 -16.98 -24.71 -5.78
CA GLY A 207 -15.99 -24.77 -4.70
C GLY A 207 -15.95 -23.52 -3.80
N VAL A 208 -16.89 -22.59 -3.96
CA VAL A 208 -17.03 -21.39 -3.12
C VAL A 208 -18.09 -21.66 -2.04
N PRO A 209 -17.89 -21.25 -0.77
CA PRO A 209 -18.91 -21.41 0.26
C PRO A 209 -20.21 -20.65 -0.09
N PRO A 210 -21.40 -21.27 0.02
CA PRO A 210 -22.65 -20.57 -0.22
C PRO A 210 -22.91 -19.51 0.84
N HIS A 211 -23.53 -18.40 0.43
CA HIS A 211 -24.11 -17.43 1.37
C HIS A 211 -25.12 -18.08 2.33
N PRO A 212 -25.24 -17.57 3.58
CA PRO A 212 -26.24 -18.05 4.54
C PRO A 212 -27.67 -17.88 4.02
N ARG A 213 -28.56 -18.83 4.34
CA ARG A 213 -29.98 -18.77 3.98
C ARG A 213 -30.65 -17.46 4.42
N ALA A 214 -30.35 -17.02 5.65
CA ALA A 214 -30.84 -15.78 6.24
C ALA A 214 -30.68 -14.56 5.32
N TYR A 215 -29.63 -14.53 4.49
CA TYR A 215 -29.42 -13.46 3.53
C TYR A 215 -30.56 -13.37 2.50
N PHE A 216 -30.99 -14.50 1.94
CA PHE A 216 -32.07 -14.55 0.96
C PHE A 216 -33.45 -14.41 1.61
N GLU A 217 -33.62 -14.92 2.83
CA GLU A 217 -34.80 -14.65 3.66
C GLU A 217 -34.97 -13.15 3.88
N ASN A 218 -33.91 -12.45 4.25
CA ASN A 218 -33.99 -11.02 4.47
C ASN A 218 -34.20 -10.24 3.17
N ILE A 219 -33.67 -10.68 2.02
CA ILE A 219 -34.04 -10.11 0.70
C ILE A 219 -35.54 -10.24 0.46
N ALA A 220 -36.14 -11.39 0.78
CA ALA A 220 -37.57 -11.64 0.62
C ALA A 220 -38.45 -10.82 1.58
N ILE A 221 -37.94 -10.53 2.78
CA ILE A 221 -38.66 -9.80 3.84
C ILE A 221 -38.54 -8.27 3.68
N TYR A 222 -37.36 -7.76 3.33
CA TYR A 222 -37.08 -6.31 3.33
C TYR A 222 -36.95 -5.71 1.93
N SER A 223 -36.07 -6.26 1.07
CA SER A 223 -35.81 -5.65 -0.24
C SER A 223 -36.92 -5.88 -1.26
N ALA A 224 -37.47 -7.09 -1.33
CA ALA A 224 -38.50 -7.41 -2.31
C ALA A 224 -39.80 -6.62 -2.07
N PRO A 225 -40.33 -6.51 -0.83
CA PRO A 225 -41.50 -5.67 -0.56
C PRO A 225 -41.24 -4.17 -0.75
N ALA A 226 -40.00 -3.71 -0.54
CA ALA A 226 -39.57 -2.34 -0.85
C ALA A 226 -39.43 -2.06 -2.36
N GLY A 227 -39.63 -3.07 -3.23
CA GLY A 227 -39.52 -2.94 -4.67
C GLY A 227 -38.08 -2.84 -5.19
N THR A 228 -37.07 -3.07 -4.34
CA THR A 228 -35.65 -2.96 -4.70
C THR A 228 -35.02 -4.31 -5.10
N SER A 229 -35.81 -5.38 -5.12
CA SER A 229 -35.37 -6.73 -5.49
C SER A 229 -36.46 -7.46 -6.29
N VAL A 230 -36.12 -7.94 -7.49
CA VAL A 230 -37.04 -8.64 -8.41
C VAL A 230 -36.43 -9.97 -8.83
N LEU A 231 -37.19 -11.05 -8.65
CA LEU A 231 -36.75 -12.39 -8.98
C LEU A 231 -37.31 -12.84 -10.34
N TRP A 232 -36.42 -13.26 -11.21
CA TRP A 232 -36.72 -13.92 -12.48
C TRP A 232 -36.40 -15.41 -12.36
N VAL A 233 -37.31 -16.26 -12.84
CA VAL A 233 -37.19 -17.72 -12.74
C VAL A 233 -37.32 -18.34 -14.12
N CYS A 234 -36.34 -19.13 -14.50
CA CYS A 234 -36.39 -19.97 -15.70
C CYS A 234 -36.99 -21.33 -15.34
N ARG A 235 -37.98 -21.79 -16.12
CA ARG A 235 -38.62 -23.10 -15.99
C ARG A 235 -38.38 -23.96 -17.22
N ASP A 236 -38.33 -25.28 -17.02
CA ASP A 236 -38.32 -26.26 -18.11
C ASP A 236 -39.73 -26.59 -18.61
N MET A 237 -39.82 -27.50 -19.59
CA MET A 237 -41.09 -27.95 -20.19
C MET A 237 -42.04 -28.63 -19.20
N GLU A 238 -41.52 -29.12 -18.07
CA GLU A 238 -42.32 -29.72 -16.99
C GLU A 238 -42.76 -28.67 -15.95
N GLY A 239 -42.41 -27.39 -16.15
CA GLY A 239 -42.72 -26.29 -15.24
C GLY A 239 -41.79 -26.19 -14.03
N LYS A 240 -40.75 -27.03 -13.95
CA LYS A 240 -39.80 -27.04 -12.83
C LYS A 240 -38.86 -25.85 -12.94
N ALA A 241 -38.61 -25.16 -11.83
CA ALA A 241 -37.66 -24.05 -11.77
C ALA A 241 -36.21 -24.58 -11.87
N VAL A 242 -35.46 -24.09 -12.86
CA VAL A 242 -34.12 -24.60 -13.18
C VAL A 242 -33.02 -23.53 -13.07
N ALA A 243 -33.37 -22.24 -13.14
CA ALA A 243 -32.42 -21.14 -12.93
C ALA A 243 -33.10 -19.90 -12.37
N PHE A 244 -32.34 -19.09 -11.64
CA PHE A 244 -32.82 -17.92 -10.92
C PHE A 244 -31.88 -16.71 -11.12
N HIS A 245 -32.49 -15.54 -11.25
CA HIS A 245 -31.78 -14.27 -11.42
C HIS A 245 -32.48 -13.20 -10.60
N ASN A 246 -31.76 -12.64 -9.64
CA ASN A 246 -32.20 -11.51 -8.84
C ASN A 246 -31.68 -10.21 -9.42
N SER A 247 -32.59 -9.33 -9.82
CA SER A 247 -32.26 -7.97 -10.21
C SER A 247 -32.53 -7.02 -9.04
N ALA A 248 -31.52 -6.28 -8.59
CA ALA A 248 -31.73 -5.19 -7.64
C ALA A 248 -32.04 -3.89 -8.38
N LEU A 249 -32.99 -3.11 -7.86
CA LEU A 249 -33.54 -1.92 -8.53
C LEU A 249 -33.44 -0.70 -7.62
N PHE A 250 -33.06 0.44 -8.20
CA PHE A 250 -33.08 1.72 -7.51
C PHE A 250 -33.08 2.89 -8.52
N LYS A 251 -34.08 3.77 -8.46
CA LYS A 251 -34.29 4.85 -9.44
C LYS A 251 -34.32 4.28 -10.87
N GLU A 252 -33.54 4.85 -11.78
CA GLU A 252 -33.38 4.40 -13.15
C GLU A 252 -32.35 3.26 -13.31
N ALA A 253 -31.79 2.73 -12.22
CA ALA A 253 -30.76 1.70 -12.26
C ALA A 253 -31.32 0.33 -11.88
N GLY A 254 -30.99 -0.68 -12.69
CA GLY A 254 -31.09 -2.09 -12.33
C GLY A 254 -29.72 -2.77 -12.34
N MET A 255 -29.59 -3.84 -11.56
CA MET A 255 -28.32 -4.56 -11.44
C MET A 255 -28.55 -6.07 -11.36
N TYR A 256 -27.64 -6.84 -11.96
CA TYR A 256 -27.49 -8.26 -11.66
C TYR A 256 -26.92 -8.43 -10.26
N HIS A 257 -27.78 -8.76 -9.28
CA HIS A 257 -27.39 -8.84 -7.88
C HIS A 257 -26.93 -10.25 -7.50
N THR A 258 -27.79 -11.24 -7.72
CA THR A 258 -27.47 -12.66 -7.42
C THR A 258 -28.10 -13.57 -8.47
N GLY A 259 -27.52 -14.74 -8.69
CA GLY A 259 -28.09 -15.74 -9.59
C GLY A 259 -27.53 -17.13 -9.36
N CYS A 260 -28.33 -18.14 -9.68
CA CYS A 260 -27.99 -19.55 -9.49
C CYS A 260 -28.74 -20.43 -10.49
N SER A 261 -28.23 -21.64 -10.74
CA SER A 261 -28.86 -22.60 -11.65
C SER A 261 -28.51 -24.03 -11.27
N ILE A 262 -29.47 -24.94 -11.38
CA ILE A 262 -29.22 -26.37 -11.19
C ILE A 262 -28.27 -26.91 -12.27
N GLY A 263 -27.52 -27.98 -11.98
CA GLY A 263 -26.42 -28.46 -12.82
C GLY A 263 -26.81 -28.77 -14.28
N THR A 264 -28.02 -29.28 -14.50
CA THR A 264 -28.55 -29.62 -15.83
C THR A 264 -28.83 -28.39 -16.70
N ALA A 265 -29.18 -27.25 -16.09
CA ALA A 265 -29.53 -26.02 -16.80
C ALA A 265 -28.33 -25.25 -17.39
N SER A 266 -27.12 -25.56 -16.94
CA SER A 266 -25.90 -24.92 -17.45
C SER A 266 -25.61 -25.26 -18.92
N ARG A 267 -26.14 -26.37 -19.44
CA ARG A 267 -25.90 -26.87 -20.80
C ARG A 267 -27.04 -26.53 -21.79
N SER A 268 -28.20 -26.08 -21.31
CA SER A 268 -29.40 -25.81 -22.12
C SER A 268 -29.55 -24.34 -22.55
N GLY A 269 -28.60 -23.47 -22.22
CA GLY A 269 -28.71 -22.03 -22.52
C GLY A 269 -29.65 -21.25 -21.58
N ALA A 270 -30.20 -21.90 -20.55
CA ALA A 270 -31.10 -21.29 -19.56
C ALA A 270 -30.54 -19.99 -18.95
N GLY A 271 -29.25 -19.95 -18.63
CA GLY A 271 -28.60 -18.75 -18.10
C GLY A 271 -28.60 -17.56 -19.07
N TYR A 272 -28.46 -17.80 -20.39
CA TYR A 272 -28.51 -16.74 -21.40
C TYR A 272 -29.93 -16.21 -21.58
N LEU A 273 -30.91 -17.12 -21.67
CA LEU A 273 -32.33 -16.75 -21.75
C LEU A 273 -32.75 -15.95 -20.52
N LEU A 274 -32.43 -16.44 -19.32
CA LEU A 274 -32.77 -15.80 -18.06
C LEU A 274 -32.15 -14.41 -17.92
N PHE A 275 -30.89 -14.24 -18.30
CA PHE A 275 -30.23 -12.93 -18.24
C PHE A 275 -30.85 -11.93 -19.24
N TRP A 276 -31.19 -12.38 -20.46
CA TRP A 276 -31.85 -11.56 -21.47
C TRP A 276 -33.25 -11.11 -21.02
N GLU A 277 -34.07 -12.03 -20.51
CA GLU A 277 -35.42 -11.72 -20.05
C GLU A 277 -35.40 -10.85 -18.79
N ALA A 278 -34.43 -11.03 -17.88
CA ALA A 278 -34.22 -10.13 -16.76
C ALA A 278 -33.88 -8.71 -17.23
N LEU A 279 -32.97 -8.56 -18.21
CA LEU A 279 -32.59 -7.26 -18.79
C LEU A 279 -33.79 -6.55 -19.43
N ARG A 280 -34.59 -7.27 -20.24
CA ARG A 280 -35.84 -6.75 -20.83
C ARG A 280 -36.85 -6.37 -19.76
N GLY A 281 -37.04 -7.24 -18.78
CA GLY A 281 -37.98 -7.02 -17.69
C GLY A 281 -37.61 -5.79 -16.85
N VAL A 282 -36.32 -5.54 -16.62
CA VAL A 282 -35.84 -4.35 -15.92
C VAL A 282 -36.05 -3.08 -16.76
N LYS A 283 -35.86 -3.12 -18.09
CA LYS A 283 -36.26 -2.01 -18.99
C LYS A 283 -37.76 -1.73 -18.88
N GLN A 284 -38.59 -2.76 -18.88
CA GLN A 284 -40.06 -2.62 -18.77
C GLN A 284 -40.50 -2.07 -17.41
N LEU A 285 -39.67 -2.22 -16.37
CA LEU A 285 -39.85 -1.60 -15.06
C LEU A 285 -39.37 -0.13 -15.01
N GLY A 286 -38.97 0.44 -16.15
CA GLY A 286 -38.61 1.86 -16.28
C GLY A 286 -37.15 2.18 -15.98
N CYS A 287 -36.27 1.18 -15.82
CA CYS A 287 -34.84 1.42 -15.63
C CYS A 287 -34.17 1.81 -16.95
N ARG A 288 -33.28 2.80 -16.88
CA ARG A 288 -32.43 3.25 -17.98
C ARG A 288 -31.09 2.52 -18.03
N TRP A 289 -30.56 2.10 -16.90
CA TRP A 289 -29.21 1.53 -16.83
C TRP A 289 -29.26 0.12 -16.25
N TYR A 290 -28.45 -0.80 -16.80
CA TYR A 290 -28.32 -2.16 -16.27
C TYR A 290 -26.86 -2.54 -15.99
N GLU A 291 -26.51 -2.73 -14.72
CA GLU A 291 -25.19 -3.22 -14.33
C GLU A 291 -25.15 -4.76 -14.36
N CYS A 292 -24.38 -5.32 -15.29
CA CYS A 292 -24.17 -6.76 -15.43
C CYS A 292 -23.20 -7.34 -14.39
N GLY A 293 -22.48 -6.46 -13.68
CA GLY A 293 -21.55 -6.75 -12.58
C GLY A 293 -20.08 -6.68 -12.99
N GLU A 294 -19.21 -6.86 -11.97
CA GLU A 294 -17.77 -6.60 -12.07
C GLU A 294 -17.09 -7.38 -13.22
N THR A 295 -16.17 -6.69 -13.90
CA THR A 295 -15.33 -7.23 -14.97
C THR A 295 -13.95 -7.54 -14.41
N PHE A 296 -13.55 -8.80 -14.57
CA PHE A 296 -12.25 -9.29 -14.13
C PHE A 296 -11.34 -9.41 -15.36
N PRO A 297 -10.29 -8.58 -15.49
CA PRO A 297 -9.33 -8.72 -16.57
C PRO A 297 -8.53 -10.03 -16.44
N ALA A 298 -8.17 -10.64 -17.57
CA ALA A 298 -7.44 -11.90 -17.57
C ALA A 298 -6.07 -11.74 -16.90
N LYS A 299 -5.75 -12.61 -15.93
CA LYS A 299 -4.45 -12.61 -15.24
C LYS A 299 -3.26 -12.89 -16.18
N ARG A 300 -3.49 -13.54 -17.34
CA ARG A 300 -2.54 -13.80 -18.44
C ARG A 300 -3.29 -14.01 -19.77
N ALA A 301 -2.83 -13.43 -20.89
CA ALA A 301 -3.47 -13.59 -22.20
C ALA A 301 -3.50 -15.05 -22.71
N ALA A 302 -2.47 -15.84 -22.42
CA ALA A 302 -2.34 -17.22 -22.90
C ALA A 302 -3.21 -18.26 -22.15
N HIS A 303 -3.88 -17.88 -21.06
CA HIS A 303 -4.69 -18.79 -20.23
C HIS A 303 -6.09 -18.25 -19.90
N ALA A 304 -6.55 -17.22 -20.62
CA ALA A 304 -7.84 -16.57 -20.40
C ALA A 304 -9.02 -17.57 -20.41
N GLU A 305 -8.95 -18.61 -21.23
CA GLU A 305 -10.00 -19.64 -21.33
C GLU A 305 -10.11 -20.58 -20.11
N LYS A 306 -9.07 -20.68 -19.27
CA LYS A 306 -9.06 -21.55 -18.08
C LYS A 306 -9.36 -20.81 -16.77
N ASP A 307 -9.40 -19.47 -16.79
CA ASP A 307 -9.75 -18.66 -15.61
C ASP A 307 -11.27 -18.55 -15.46
N LYS A 308 -11.82 -19.25 -14.47
CA LYS A 308 -13.26 -19.28 -14.18
C LYS A 308 -13.85 -17.88 -13.92
N THR A 309 -13.06 -16.94 -13.39
CA THR A 309 -13.51 -15.55 -13.15
C THR A 309 -13.56 -14.73 -14.43
N PHE A 310 -12.64 -14.97 -15.37
CA PHE A 310 -12.69 -14.40 -16.72
C PHE A 310 -13.88 -14.93 -17.52
N GLY A 311 -14.27 -16.20 -17.34
CA GLY A 311 -15.48 -16.78 -17.93
C GLY A 311 -16.77 -16.03 -17.56
N LEU A 312 -16.85 -15.46 -16.35
CA LEU A 312 -17.97 -14.59 -15.95
C LEU A 312 -17.95 -13.26 -16.69
N THR A 313 -16.77 -12.65 -16.89
CA THR A 313 -16.59 -11.44 -17.71
C THR A 313 -17.04 -11.70 -19.15
N VAL A 314 -16.63 -12.83 -19.74
CA VAL A 314 -17.00 -13.24 -21.11
C VAL A 314 -18.49 -13.53 -21.25
N PHE A 315 -19.14 -14.11 -20.24
CA PHE A 315 -20.60 -14.30 -20.26
C PHE A 315 -21.34 -12.96 -20.30
N LYS A 316 -20.96 -12.02 -19.42
CA LYS A 316 -21.63 -10.72 -19.28
C LYS A 316 -21.41 -9.81 -20.48
N SER A 317 -20.22 -9.81 -21.08
CA SER A 317 -19.91 -8.97 -22.25
C SER A 317 -20.73 -9.30 -23.50
N LYS A 318 -21.36 -10.49 -23.54
CA LYS A 318 -22.21 -10.93 -24.65
C LYS A 318 -23.54 -10.19 -24.77
N PHE A 319 -23.92 -9.39 -23.78
CA PHE A 319 -25.17 -8.61 -23.76
C PHE A 319 -24.95 -7.12 -24.10
N GLY A 320 -23.75 -6.77 -24.58
CA GLY A 320 -23.40 -5.38 -24.91
C GLY A 320 -22.94 -4.58 -23.70
N GLY A 321 -23.08 -3.25 -23.80
CA GLY A 321 -22.70 -2.32 -22.73
C GLY A 321 -21.21 -1.94 -22.72
N GLU A 322 -20.87 -1.01 -21.84
CA GLU A 322 -19.54 -0.41 -21.68
C GLU A 322 -18.99 -0.65 -20.28
N ASP A 323 -17.67 -0.61 -20.14
CA ASP A 323 -17.03 -0.72 -18.83
C ASP A 323 -17.01 0.64 -18.14
N HIS A 324 -17.50 0.69 -16.90
CA HIS A 324 -17.47 1.85 -16.02
C HIS A 324 -16.65 1.54 -14.78
N ARG A 325 -16.01 2.55 -14.18
CA ARG A 325 -15.35 2.38 -12.89
C ARG A 325 -16.39 2.17 -11.78
N VAL A 326 -16.10 1.20 -10.91
CA VAL A 326 -16.77 1.05 -9.62
C VAL A 326 -15.79 1.50 -8.55
N PHE A 327 -16.07 2.63 -7.90
CA PHE A 327 -15.13 3.23 -6.96
C PHE A 327 -15.14 2.48 -5.63
N LYS A 328 -13.98 1.97 -5.22
CA LYS A 328 -13.80 1.26 -3.95
C LYS A 328 -12.56 1.84 -3.26
N CYS A 329 -12.61 2.00 -1.95
CA CYS A 329 -11.49 2.53 -1.20
C CYS A 329 -11.30 1.82 0.13
N ILE A 330 -10.05 1.75 0.58
CA ILE A 330 -9.69 1.22 1.90
C ILE A 330 -8.65 2.12 2.56
N ARG A 331 -8.69 2.23 3.88
CA ARG A 331 -7.64 2.82 4.69
C ARG A 331 -7.30 1.87 5.83
N HIS A 332 -6.04 1.49 5.95
CA HIS A 332 -5.57 0.72 7.10
C HIS A 332 -5.26 1.65 8.28
N LEU A 333 -5.80 1.31 9.45
CA LEU A 333 -5.63 2.01 10.72
C LEU A 333 -4.66 1.24 11.63
N GLU A 334 -3.73 1.96 12.25
CA GLU A 334 -2.85 1.39 13.27
C GLU A 334 -3.56 1.52 14.62
N HIS A 335 -4.19 0.46 15.19
CA HIS A 335 -4.90 0.70 16.46
C HIS A 335 -4.02 0.92 17.69
N ASN A 336 -4.46 1.92 18.46
CA ASN A 336 -3.95 2.38 19.73
C ASN A 336 -4.89 1.92 20.85
N ILE A 337 -4.43 1.01 21.70
CA ILE A 337 -5.17 0.37 22.82
C ILE A 337 -5.35 1.31 24.05
N GLU A 338 -5.16 2.63 23.96
CA GLU A 338 -4.68 3.41 25.13
C GLU A 338 -5.56 4.49 25.77
N LYS A 339 -6.91 4.44 25.69
CA LYS A 339 -7.73 5.43 26.42
C LYS A 339 -8.91 4.87 27.20
N ARG A 340 -8.64 4.21 28.34
CA ARG A 340 -9.54 4.24 29.51
C ARG A 340 -8.69 4.22 30.78
N VAL A 341 -9.05 5.08 31.75
CA VAL A 341 -8.50 5.23 33.12
C VAL A 341 -7.35 6.24 33.26
N ALA A 342 -7.66 7.44 33.74
CA ALA A 342 -6.96 8.12 34.85
C ALA A 342 -7.39 9.59 34.90
N GLU A 343 -8.10 10.02 35.97
CA GLU A 343 -8.15 11.45 36.29
C GLU A 343 -8.19 11.90 37.77
N PRO A 344 -8.18 11.03 38.82
CA PRO A 344 -8.07 11.57 40.19
C PRO A 344 -6.68 11.62 40.84
N LEU A 345 -5.61 11.00 40.30
CA LEU A 345 -4.36 10.77 41.06
C LEU A 345 -3.20 11.77 40.76
N LYS A 346 -3.52 12.93 40.17
CA LYS A 346 -2.55 13.85 39.54
C LYS A 346 -1.84 14.84 40.46
N ARG A 347 -2.36 15.10 41.67
CA ARG A 347 -2.02 16.36 42.38
C ARG A 347 -0.86 16.28 43.38
N GLU A 348 -0.51 15.11 43.90
CA GLU A 348 0.32 15.06 45.11
C GLU A 348 1.79 14.69 44.84
N LEU A 349 2.08 13.97 43.75
CA LEU A 349 3.43 13.49 43.43
C LEU A 349 4.31 14.52 42.69
N LEU A 350 3.73 15.67 42.30
CA LEU A 350 4.34 16.71 41.47
C LEU A 350 5.54 17.43 42.13
N LYS A 351 5.69 17.37 43.46
CA LYS A 351 6.59 18.28 44.19
C LYS A 351 8.06 17.82 44.23
N ASN A 352 8.36 16.53 44.10
CA ASN A 352 9.69 16.01 44.49
C ASN A 352 10.73 15.84 43.35
N PHE A 353 10.36 15.97 42.06
CA PHE A 353 11.28 15.64 40.94
C PHE A 353 11.93 16.84 40.23
N MET A 354 11.68 18.07 40.69
CA MET A 354 11.96 19.31 39.94
C MET A 354 13.43 19.76 39.79
N ARG A 355 14.45 19.03 40.28
CA ARG A 355 15.79 19.62 40.48
C ARG A 355 16.88 19.34 39.42
N SER A 356 16.87 18.28 38.61
CA SER A 356 18.09 17.90 37.84
C SER A 356 18.00 17.90 36.30
N GLY A 357 16.80 17.85 35.69
CA GLY A 357 16.64 17.67 34.23
C GLY A 357 16.38 18.95 33.39
N LYS A 358 16.37 20.13 34.02
CA LYS A 358 15.83 21.37 33.42
C LYS A 358 16.70 22.04 32.36
N GLN A 359 18.01 21.75 32.28
CA GLN A 359 18.90 22.48 31.38
C GLN A 359 18.87 21.98 29.93
N LEU A 360 18.78 20.66 29.71
CA LEU A 360 18.82 20.08 28.36
C LEU A 360 17.48 20.24 27.60
N VAL A 361 16.35 20.16 28.31
CA VAL A 361 15.01 20.23 27.71
C VAL A 361 14.59 21.67 27.39
N ARG A 362 15.08 22.66 28.16
CA ARG A 362 14.86 24.09 27.89
C ARG A 362 15.52 24.58 26.60
N ALA A 363 16.65 23.98 26.19
CA ALA A 363 17.40 24.43 25.03
C ALA A 363 16.75 24.04 23.68
N ILE A 364 15.93 22.98 23.65
CA ILE A 364 15.44 22.38 22.40
C ILE A 364 13.95 22.66 22.13
N LEU A 365 13.11 22.81 23.16
CA LEU A 365 11.65 22.72 22.97
C LEU A 365 10.85 23.95 23.47
N GLY A 366 11.46 24.91 24.17
CA GLY A 366 10.72 26.00 24.80
C GLY A 366 9.85 25.54 25.99
N ARG A 367 9.40 26.49 26.83
CA ARG A 367 8.76 26.19 28.14
C ARG A 367 7.55 25.25 28.02
N ASP A 368 6.67 25.45 27.05
CA ASP A 368 5.37 24.75 26.98
C ASP A 368 5.46 23.29 26.50
N ALA A 369 6.48 22.95 25.71
CA ALA A 369 6.68 21.57 25.23
C ALA A 369 7.51 20.72 26.22
N THR A 370 8.24 21.38 27.13
CA THR A 370 8.96 20.73 28.24
C THR A 370 7.98 20.08 29.23
N GLU A 371 6.83 20.72 29.47
CA GLU A 371 5.76 20.21 30.34
C GLU A 371 4.99 19.04 29.70
N ARG A 372 4.83 19.04 28.38
CA ARG A 372 4.17 17.95 27.64
C ARG A 372 5.01 16.67 27.55
N LEU A 373 6.35 16.79 27.43
CA LEU A 373 7.24 15.63 27.35
C LEU A 373 7.50 14.97 28.72
N ALA A 374 7.48 15.75 29.79
CA ALA A 374 7.73 15.27 31.15
C ALA A 374 6.62 14.34 31.67
N GLY A 375 5.38 14.55 31.23
CA GLY A 375 4.23 13.68 31.58
C GLY A 375 4.32 12.26 31.01
N TRP A 376 5.14 12.02 29.99
CA TRP A 376 5.22 10.73 29.29
C TRP A 376 6.24 9.75 29.92
N LEU A 377 7.24 10.22 30.66
CA LEU A 377 8.38 9.42 31.12
C LEU A 377 8.18 8.68 32.48
N TRP A 378 7.02 8.80 33.14
CA TRP A 378 6.85 8.45 34.56
C TRP A 378 5.96 7.21 34.82
N GLY A 379 6.43 6.03 34.38
CA GLY A 379 5.86 4.72 34.73
C GLY A 379 6.77 3.90 35.65
N GLY A 380 6.76 4.17 36.96
CA GLY A 380 7.71 3.60 37.94
C GLY A 380 7.57 2.09 38.22
N TYR A 381 6.39 1.50 38.07
CA TYR A 381 6.16 0.07 38.41
C TYR A 381 6.73 -0.91 37.37
N ARG A 382 6.83 -0.48 36.10
CA ARG A 382 7.40 -1.28 35.01
C ARG A 382 8.91 -1.24 34.94
N PHE A 383 9.56 -0.24 35.55
CA PHE A 383 11.01 -0.02 35.49
C PHE A 383 11.83 -1.14 36.18
N VAL A 384 11.37 -1.63 37.33
CA VAL A 384 12.04 -2.69 38.12
C VAL A 384 11.91 -4.08 37.49
N GLN A 385 10.77 -4.36 36.81
CA GLN A 385 10.56 -5.58 36.04
C GLN A 385 11.25 -5.54 34.66
N TRP A 386 11.39 -4.35 34.08
CA TRP A 386 12.04 -4.11 32.78
C TRP A 386 13.57 -4.15 32.86
N ALA A 387 14.19 -3.70 33.95
CA ALA A 387 15.63 -3.84 34.19
C ALA A 387 16.12 -5.31 34.21
N LYS A 388 15.19 -6.26 34.38
CA LYS A 388 15.42 -7.72 34.38
C LYS A 388 15.23 -8.37 32.99
N ARG A 389 14.77 -7.66 31.95
CA ARG A 389 14.59 -8.25 30.60
C ARG A 389 15.92 -8.33 29.83
N PRO A 390 16.23 -9.47 29.16
CA PRO A 390 17.46 -9.60 28.38
C PRO A 390 17.47 -8.61 27.21
N ARG A 391 18.58 -7.87 27.04
CA ARG A 391 18.76 -6.90 25.94
C ARG A 391 18.66 -7.61 24.59
N ARG A 392 17.66 -7.23 23.77
CA ARG A 392 17.53 -7.64 22.36
C ARG A 392 18.67 -7.04 21.54
N THR A 393 19.32 -7.83 20.70
CA THR A 393 20.32 -7.34 19.75
C THR A 393 19.57 -6.70 18.57
N SER A 394 19.41 -5.38 18.59
CA SER A 394 18.68 -4.68 17.52
C SER A 394 19.48 -4.60 16.23
N PHE A 395 18.75 -4.71 15.11
CA PHE A 395 19.29 -4.64 13.76
C PHE A 395 19.81 -3.24 13.43
N ILE A 396 19.01 -2.19 13.69
CA ILE A 396 19.40 -0.80 13.43
C ILE A 396 19.67 -0.06 14.74
N ARG A 397 20.86 0.55 14.81
CA ARG A 397 21.19 1.58 15.80
C ARG A 397 22.16 2.56 15.13
N PRO A 398 21.85 3.86 15.06
CA PRO A 398 22.73 4.81 14.40
C PRO A 398 24.05 4.93 15.19
N TYR A 399 25.15 5.13 14.48
CA TYR A 399 26.48 5.25 15.08
C TYR A 399 26.72 6.67 15.60
N TRP A 400 25.83 7.13 16.49
CA TRP A 400 25.92 8.41 17.16
C TRP A 400 26.50 8.25 18.56
N GLY A 401 27.29 9.25 18.98
CA GLY A 401 27.85 9.36 20.31
C GLY A 401 27.90 10.82 20.76
N GLY A 402 28.83 11.13 21.66
CA GLY A 402 28.96 12.47 22.23
C GLY A 402 29.24 13.56 21.18
N ARG A 403 29.92 13.22 20.07
CA ARG A 403 30.27 14.19 19.01
C ARG A 403 29.04 14.69 18.26
N GLU A 404 28.13 13.80 17.87
CA GLU A 404 26.88 14.15 17.19
C GLU A 404 25.98 14.99 18.10
N LEU A 405 25.84 14.59 19.37
CA LEU A 405 25.04 15.33 20.35
C LEU A 405 25.62 16.72 20.64
N ALA A 406 26.95 16.82 20.80
CA ALA A 406 27.62 18.10 21.00
C ALA A 406 27.45 19.03 19.79
N ALA A 407 27.57 18.51 18.56
CA ALA A 407 27.36 19.28 17.34
C ALA A 407 25.93 19.83 17.23
N LEU A 408 24.92 19.02 17.57
CA LEU A 408 23.52 19.45 17.61
C LEU A 408 23.26 20.56 18.65
N CYS A 409 23.98 20.57 19.76
CA CYS A 409 23.86 21.58 20.81
C CYS A 409 24.71 22.84 20.54
N THR A 410 25.48 22.89 19.46
CA THR A 410 26.42 23.98 19.16
C THR A 410 25.85 24.90 18.08
N PRO A 411 25.42 26.15 18.38
CA PRO A 411 24.79 27.03 17.40
C PRO A 411 25.66 27.30 16.15
N SER A 412 26.97 27.47 16.33
CA SER A 412 27.90 27.71 15.21
C SER A 412 28.02 26.53 14.25
N ALA A 413 27.69 25.31 14.69
CA ALA A 413 27.69 24.12 13.82
C ALA A 413 26.63 24.21 12.71
N TYR A 414 25.57 25.01 12.87
CA TYR A 414 24.53 25.21 11.86
C TYR A 414 24.93 26.21 10.76
N ASN A 415 25.89 27.09 11.02
CA ASN A 415 26.35 28.09 10.05
C ASN A 415 27.02 27.40 8.87
N ARG A 416 26.55 27.58 7.64
CA ARG A 416 27.10 26.93 6.42
C ARG A 416 27.21 25.39 6.51
N ALA A 417 26.33 24.75 7.29
CA ALA A 417 26.38 23.28 7.49
C ALA A 417 26.21 22.51 6.17
N LEU A 418 25.30 22.96 5.30
CA LEU A 418 25.06 22.37 3.98
C LEU A 418 26.30 22.51 3.08
N ASP A 419 26.95 23.68 3.06
CA ASP A 419 28.14 23.92 2.24
C ASP A 419 29.31 23.04 2.67
N ARG A 420 29.48 22.83 3.99
CA ARG A 420 30.45 21.87 4.51
C ARG A 420 30.16 20.43 4.07
N CYS A 421 28.89 20.00 4.09
CA CYS A 421 28.53 18.67 3.60
C CYS A 421 28.93 18.51 2.14
N ARG A 422 28.61 19.51 1.29
CA ARG A 422 29.02 19.50 -0.13
C ARG A 422 30.54 19.43 -0.27
N ALA A 423 31.28 20.28 0.45
CA ALA A 423 32.74 20.32 0.36
C ALA A 423 33.38 18.96 0.75
N VAL A 424 32.88 18.32 1.81
CA VAL A 424 33.38 17.01 2.24
C VAL A 424 33.02 15.91 1.25
N LEU A 425 31.78 15.88 0.73
CA LEU A 425 31.39 14.92 -0.31
C LEU A 425 32.24 15.08 -1.58
N ARG A 426 32.50 16.33 -2.01
CA ARG A 426 33.38 16.60 -3.16
C ARG A 426 34.78 16.04 -2.95
N ARG A 427 35.34 16.23 -1.76
CA ARG A 427 36.65 15.67 -1.41
C ARG A 427 36.62 14.15 -1.35
N ASP A 428 35.68 13.57 -0.62
CA ASP A 428 35.61 12.12 -0.38
C ASP A 428 35.35 11.34 -1.67
N LEU A 429 34.65 11.94 -2.64
CA LEU A 429 34.33 11.34 -3.94
C LEU A 429 35.25 11.84 -5.08
N ALA A 430 36.32 12.58 -4.74
CA ALA A 430 37.30 13.12 -5.70
C ALA A 430 36.68 13.90 -6.88
N LEU A 431 35.69 14.75 -6.59
CA LEU A 431 34.95 15.52 -7.59
C LEU A 431 35.73 16.76 -8.07
N GLU A 432 35.64 17.03 -9.37
CA GLU A 432 36.29 18.13 -10.07
C GLU A 432 35.40 19.38 -10.09
N THR A 433 35.97 20.56 -10.37
CA THR A 433 35.25 21.85 -10.34
C THR A 433 33.98 21.87 -11.21
N GLY A 434 33.93 21.09 -12.29
CA GLY A 434 32.77 20.96 -13.18
C GLY A 434 31.64 20.04 -12.70
N ASP A 435 31.84 19.31 -11.60
CA ASP A 435 30.85 18.39 -11.03
C ASP A 435 29.89 19.10 -10.08
N ASP A 436 28.67 18.61 -9.93
CA ASP A 436 27.66 19.19 -9.03
C ASP A 436 27.26 18.25 -7.90
N VAL A 437 26.89 18.81 -6.74
CA VAL A 437 26.43 18.10 -5.55
C VAL A 437 25.15 18.75 -5.00
N VAL A 438 24.03 18.07 -5.19
CA VAL A 438 22.71 18.52 -4.72
C VAL A 438 22.32 17.74 -3.46
N LEU A 439 22.21 18.45 -2.34
CA LEU A 439 21.77 17.87 -1.07
C LEU A 439 20.24 17.83 -0.97
N THR A 440 19.69 16.65 -0.71
CA THR A 440 18.24 16.41 -0.70
C THR A 440 17.76 15.85 0.62
N SER A 441 16.45 15.88 0.86
CA SER A 441 15.81 15.30 2.05
C SER A 441 15.89 13.77 2.10
N SER A 442 16.13 13.11 0.96
CA SER A 442 16.25 11.65 0.86
C SER A 442 16.91 11.21 -0.46
N GLY A 443 17.46 9.99 -0.49
CA GLY A 443 17.94 9.38 -1.76
C GLY A 443 16.86 9.29 -2.85
N ARG A 444 15.58 9.10 -2.47
CA ARG A 444 14.44 9.13 -3.41
C ARG A 444 14.32 10.49 -4.10
N THR A 445 14.43 11.56 -3.32
CA THR A 445 14.42 12.93 -3.84
C THR A 445 15.61 13.21 -4.75
N ALA A 446 16.80 12.71 -4.40
CA ALA A 446 17.99 12.83 -5.26
C ALA A 446 17.79 12.13 -6.61
N LEU A 447 17.24 10.91 -6.62
CA LEU A 447 16.91 10.21 -7.86
C LEU A 447 15.81 10.94 -8.66
N GLU A 448 14.77 11.46 -8.01
CA GLU A 448 13.68 12.21 -8.69
C GLU A 448 14.20 13.50 -9.34
N VAL A 449 15.12 14.22 -8.68
CA VAL A 449 15.81 15.39 -9.23
C VAL A 449 16.57 15.03 -10.50
N CYS A 450 17.35 13.94 -10.47
CA CYS A 450 18.12 13.46 -11.61
C CYS A 450 17.19 13.10 -12.79
N LEU A 451 16.19 12.26 -12.54
CA LEU A 451 15.28 11.74 -13.56
C LEU A 451 14.43 12.84 -14.20
N ARG A 452 13.96 13.83 -13.43
CA ARG A 452 13.24 14.99 -13.99
C ARG A 452 14.13 15.81 -14.92
N GLY A 453 15.40 16.03 -14.54
CA GLY A 453 16.37 16.73 -15.39
C GLY A 453 16.64 15.98 -16.69
N LEU A 454 16.81 14.66 -16.62
CA LEU A 454 17.01 13.80 -17.79
C LEU A 454 15.77 13.79 -18.71
N ALA A 455 14.57 13.66 -18.15
CA ALA A 455 13.32 13.66 -18.91
C ALA A 455 13.08 14.99 -19.64
N GLN A 456 13.46 16.11 -19.04
CA GLN A 456 13.41 17.43 -19.67
C GLN A 456 14.43 17.56 -20.80
N LYS A 457 15.65 17.05 -20.60
CA LYS A 457 16.73 17.12 -21.58
C LYS A 457 16.48 16.23 -22.80
N TYR A 458 15.86 15.05 -22.61
CA TYR A 458 15.64 14.05 -23.65
C TYR A 458 14.16 13.62 -23.70
N PRO A 459 13.24 14.49 -24.16
CA PRO A 459 11.80 14.24 -24.09
C PRO A 459 11.33 13.02 -24.91
N GLY A 460 12.13 12.57 -25.89
CA GLY A 460 11.83 11.40 -26.73
C GLY A 460 12.18 10.04 -26.11
N ARG A 461 12.94 10.00 -25.00
CA ARG A 461 13.30 8.75 -24.31
C ARG A 461 12.60 8.70 -22.95
N ARG A 462 11.86 7.61 -22.68
CA ARG A 462 11.00 7.50 -21.49
C ARG A 462 11.31 6.30 -20.59
N VAL A 463 12.07 5.34 -21.09
CA VAL A 463 12.33 4.06 -20.40
C VAL A 463 13.48 4.21 -19.41
N VAL A 464 13.28 3.74 -18.18
CA VAL A 464 14.31 3.71 -17.12
C VAL A 464 14.49 2.27 -16.65
N VAL A 465 15.69 1.72 -16.87
CA VAL A 465 16.06 0.37 -16.41
C VAL A 465 16.28 0.41 -14.90
N ILE A 466 15.56 -0.44 -14.17
CA ILE A 466 15.66 -0.60 -12.71
C ILE A 466 15.58 -2.08 -12.35
N PRO A 467 16.28 -2.58 -11.32
CA PRO A 467 16.10 -3.97 -10.91
C PRO A 467 14.75 -4.18 -10.22
N SER A 468 14.16 -5.34 -10.46
CA SER A 468 12.93 -5.68 -9.74
C SER A 468 13.19 -5.99 -8.27
N TYR A 469 14.34 -6.58 -7.88
CA TYR A 469 14.64 -6.84 -6.47
C TYR A 469 15.15 -5.57 -5.76
N SER A 470 14.29 -4.57 -5.62
CA SER A 470 14.66 -3.27 -5.05
C SER A 470 13.58 -2.67 -4.17
N CYS A 471 13.95 -1.60 -3.46
CA CYS A 471 13.03 -0.85 -2.65
C CYS A 471 12.12 0.02 -3.53
N LYS A 472 10.90 0.29 -3.06
CA LYS A 472 9.98 1.24 -3.73
C LYS A 472 10.60 2.64 -3.90
N GLY A 473 11.62 2.99 -3.13
CA GLY A 473 12.37 4.22 -3.32
C GLY A 473 13.15 4.36 -4.63
N VAL A 474 13.32 3.29 -5.40
CA VAL A 474 13.84 3.37 -6.78
C VAL A 474 12.71 3.57 -7.78
N LEU A 475 11.53 2.96 -7.54
CA LEU A 475 10.36 3.06 -8.40
C LEU A 475 9.64 4.42 -8.29
N ASP A 476 9.38 4.91 -7.07
CA ASP A 476 8.59 6.15 -6.90
C ASP A 476 9.16 7.36 -7.66
N PRO A 477 10.49 7.59 -7.69
CA PRO A 477 11.08 8.67 -8.48
C PRO A 477 10.83 8.54 -9.98
N VAL A 478 10.86 7.31 -10.52
CA VAL A 478 10.59 7.02 -11.94
C VAL A 478 9.15 7.38 -12.26
N GLU A 479 8.19 6.87 -11.47
CA GLU A 479 6.75 7.13 -11.67
C GLU A 479 6.41 8.61 -11.52
N ARG A 480 6.97 9.30 -10.51
CA ARG A 480 6.72 10.73 -10.27
C ARG A 480 7.35 11.65 -11.31
N ALA A 481 8.40 11.20 -12.00
CA ALA A 481 8.95 11.88 -13.17
C ALA A 481 8.14 11.59 -14.46
N GLY A 482 7.10 10.74 -14.38
CA GLY A 482 6.31 10.28 -15.53
C GLY A 482 7.05 9.28 -16.43
N LEU A 483 8.17 8.73 -15.99
CA LEU A 483 8.98 7.80 -16.76
C LEU A 483 8.46 6.37 -16.64
N ILE A 484 8.87 5.50 -17.56
CA ILE A 484 8.41 4.12 -17.67
C ILE A 484 9.48 3.20 -17.08
N PRO A 485 9.22 2.48 -15.99
CA PRO A 485 10.18 1.52 -15.45
C PRO A 485 10.29 0.30 -16.38
N LEU A 486 11.51 -0.15 -16.63
CA LEU A 486 11.84 -1.43 -17.24
C LEU A 486 12.57 -2.28 -16.20
N TYR A 487 11.94 -3.39 -15.79
CA TYR A 487 12.49 -4.24 -14.75
C TYR A 487 13.54 -5.22 -15.29
N VAL A 488 14.65 -5.37 -14.57
CA VAL A 488 15.66 -6.42 -14.80
C VAL A 488 15.73 -7.39 -13.61
N ASP A 489 16.13 -8.64 -13.88
CA ASP A 489 16.34 -9.63 -12.83
C ASP A 489 17.59 -9.31 -11.99
N SER A 490 17.68 -9.97 -10.84
CA SER A 490 18.83 -9.95 -9.94
C SER A 490 19.51 -11.31 -9.93
N THR A 491 20.75 -11.37 -9.44
CA THR A 491 21.41 -12.64 -9.17
C THR A 491 21.13 -13.10 -7.73
N SER A 492 21.61 -14.30 -7.37
CA SER A 492 21.65 -14.72 -5.96
C SER A 492 22.52 -13.82 -5.08
N ALA A 493 23.36 -12.95 -5.67
CA ALA A 493 24.10 -11.89 -4.98
C ALA A 493 23.27 -10.60 -4.75
N LEU A 494 21.97 -10.64 -5.03
CA LEU A 494 20.95 -9.59 -4.85
C LEU A 494 21.07 -8.39 -5.81
N ASN A 495 22.29 -8.03 -6.23
CA ASN A 495 22.52 -7.01 -7.25
C ASN A 495 21.90 -7.41 -8.61
N PRO A 496 21.62 -6.43 -9.49
CA PRO A 496 21.09 -6.69 -10.83
C PRO A 496 21.95 -7.70 -11.61
N ASP A 497 21.33 -8.53 -12.43
CA ASP A 497 22.06 -9.40 -13.34
C ASP A 497 22.68 -8.57 -14.47
N GLN A 498 24.01 -8.50 -14.52
CA GLN A 498 24.74 -7.71 -15.50
C GLN A 498 24.53 -8.18 -16.94
N GLY A 499 24.27 -9.48 -17.16
CA GLY A 499 23.95 -10.02 -18.48
C GLY A 499 22.58 -9.52 -18.96
N VAL A 500 21.56 -9.61 -18.10
CA VAL A 500 20.21 -9.11 -18.40
C VAL A 500 20.21 -7.58 -18.58
N VAL A 501 20.97 -6.84 -17.76
CA VAL A 501 21.14 -5.40 -17.95
C VAL A 501 21.74 -5.11 -19.33
N ARG A 502 22.80 -5.82 -19.73
CA ARG A 502 23.44 -5.63 -21.04
C ARG A 502 22.47 -5.79 -22.21
N GLU A 503 21.56 -6.77 -22.14
CA GLU A 503 20.61 -7.08 -23.21
C GLU A 503 19.55 -5.98 -23.44
N VAL A 504 19.23 -5.18 -22.42
CA VAL A 504 18.18 -4.16 -22.49
C VAL A 504 18.71 -2.73 -22.68
N LEU A 505 20.03 -2.54 -22.66
CA LEU A 505 20.64 -1.22 -22.88
C LEU A 505 20.69 -0.92 -24.38
N ASP A 506 19.69 -0.19 -24.87
CA ASP A 506 19.63 0.31 -26.25
C ASP A 506 19.29 1.81 -26.33
N GLU A 507 19.22 2.34 -27.54
CA GLU A 507 18.93 3.76 -27.82
C GLU A 507 17.53 4.23 -27.40
N THR A 508 16.62 3.33 -27.02
CA THR A 508 15.29 3.68 -26.50
C THR A 508 15.32 4.02 -25.00
N VAL A 509 16.37 3.57 -24.29
CA VAL A 509 16.54 3.76 -22.86
C VAL A 509 17.02 5.18 -22.54
N LEU A 510 16.33 5.84 -21.60
CA LEU A 510 16.73 7.14 -21.08
C LEU A 510 17.86 7.00 -20.05
N ALA A 511 17.68 6.10 -19.09
CA ALA A 511 18.59 5.93 -17.97
C ALA A 511 18.60 4.50 -17.42
N CYS A 512 19.72 4.10 -16.81
CA CYS A 512 19.85 2.86 -16.06
C CYS A 512 20.22 3.18 -14.61
N VAL A 513 19.36 2.78 -13.67
CA VAL A 513 19.61 2.92 -12.23
C VAL A 513 20.15 1.60 -11.69
N TYR A 514 21.46 1.56 -11.40
CA TYR A 514 22.15 0.37 -10.94
C TYR A 514 22.43 0.46 -9.43
N PRO A 515 21.67 -0.23 -8.57
CA PRO A 515 21.92 -0.23 -7.13
C PRO A 515 23.01 -1.22 -6.71
N HIS A 516 23.81 -0.78 -5.74
CA HIS A 516 24.79 -1.60 -5.04
C HIS A 516 24.23 -2.04 -3.68
N LEU A 517 23.38 -3.08 -3.70
CA LEU A 517 22.60 -3.53 -2.54
C LEU A 517 23.48 -4.10 -1.43
N CYS A 518 23.04 -3.94 -0.18
CA CYS A 518 23.71 -4.46 1.03
C CYS A 518 25.15 -3.93 1.26
N GLY A 519 25.65 -3.05 0.39
CA GLY A 519 27.05 -2.64 0.37
C GLY A 519 27.93 -3.50 -0.52
N ASN A 520 27.37 -4.40 -1.33
CA ASN A 520 28.07 -5.12 -2.38
C ASN A 520 28.29 -4.19 -3.59
N VAL A 521 29.49 -3.63 -3.70
CA VAL A 521 29.86 -2.71 -4.79
C VAL A 521 30.43 -3.50 -5.97
N ASP A 522 29.58 -3.76 -6.96
CA ASP A 522 29.94 -4.43 -8.22
C ASP A 522 30.94 -3.65 -9.06
N GLU A 523 31.72 -4.39 -9.86
CA GLU A 523 32.44 -3.85 -11.01
C GLU A 523 31.46 -3.75 -12.19
N VAL A 524 31.26 -2.55 -12.72
CA VAL A 524 30.26 -2.27 -13.77
C VAL A 524 30.84 -1.42 -14.91
N SER A 525 32.17 -1.31 -15.01
CA SER A 525 32.87 -0.48 -16.01
C SER A 525 32.43 -0.77 -17.44
N GLN A 526 32.24 -2.05 -17.78
CA GLN A 526 31.80 -2.47 -19.12
C GLN A 526 30.37 -2.00 -19.42
N LEU A 527 29.45 -2.11 -18.46
CA LEU A 527 28.06 -1.65 -18.63
C LEU A 527 27.98 -0.13 -18.72
N ARG A 528 28.80 0.58 -17.93
CA ARG A 528 28.94 2.04 -18.02
C ARG A 528 29.42 2.48 -19.41
N GLY A 529 30.41 1.78 -19.97
CA GLY A 529 30.89 2.02 -21.34
C GLY A 529 29.80 1.82 -22.38
N LEU A 530 29.08 0.70 -22.31
CA LEU A 530 27.95 0.42 -23.22
C LEU A 530 26.83 1.46 -23.10
N ALA A 531 26.46 1.86 -21.88
CA ALA A 531 25.47 2.90 -21.66
C ALA A 531 25.92 4.23 -22.29
N GLN A 532 27.20 4.58 -22.17
CA GLN A 532 27.76 5.77 -22.79
C GLN A 532 27.69 5.71 -24.32
N GLU A 533 28.02 4.57 -24.93
CA GLU A 533 27.95 4.35 -26.39
C GLU A 533 26.52 4.58 -26.93
N HIS A 534 25.49 4.16 -26.19
CA HIS A 534 24.08 4.36 -26.55
C HIS A 534 23.46 5.68 -26.06
N GLY A 535 24.26 6.55 -25.43
CA GLY A 535 23.79 7.83 -24.88
C GLY A 535 22.80 7.68 -23.72
N ILE A 536 22.84 6.56 -23.00
CA ILE A 536 22.02 6.24 -21.84
C ILE A 536 22.63 6.87 -20.59
N ALA A 537 21.81 7.53 -19.76
CA ALA A 537 22.30 8.07 -18.50
C ALA A 537 22.54 6.96 -17.47
N TRP A 538 23.78 6.76 -17.05
CA TRP A 538 24.13 5.82 -15.99
C TRP A 538 23.97 6.46 -14.60
N ILE A 539 23.21 5.81 -13.72
CA ILE A 539 22.94 6.28 -12.36
C ILE A 539 23.36 5.19 -11.36
N ASP A 540 24.49 5.37 -10.68
CA ASP A 540 24.91 4.49 -9.59
C ASP A 540 24.09 4.80 -8.32
N ASP A 541 23.26 3.85 -7.88
CA ASP A 541 22.55 3.94 -6.61
C ASP A 541 23.41 3.38 -5.46
N TYR A 542 24.20 4.28 -4.87
CA TYR A 542 25.00 4.05 -3.67
C TYR A 542 24.23 4.34 -2.37
N CYS A 543 22.89 4.32 -2.37
CA CYS A 543 22.11 4.47 -1.14
C CYS A 543 22.43 3.40 -0.09
N GLN A 544 23.02 2.27 -0.48
CA GLN A 544 23.54 1.25 0.45
C GLN A 544 25.05 1.05 0.31
N GLY A 545 25.74 1.90 -0.45
CA GLY A 545 27.11 1.66 -0.89
C GLY A 545 28.11 2.78 -0.58
N TYR A 546 27.74 3.85 0.16
CA TYR A 546 28.66 4.97 0.41
C TYR A 546 29.97 4.51 1.06
N ALA A 547 31.09 4.91 0.46
CA ALA A 547 32.44 4.91 1.02
C ALA A 547 33.26 6.06 0.40
N PRO A 548 34.27 6.61 1.09
CA PRO A 548 35.24 7.49 0.45
C PRO A 548 36.00 6.76 -0.67
N GLY A 549 36.27 7.45 -1.77
CA GLY A 549 37.00 6.91 -2.93
C GLY A 549 36.15 6.04 -3.86
N LEU A 550 34.83 6.10 -3.79
CA LEU A 550 33.95 5.45 -4.77
C LEU A 550 34.18 6.03 -6.16
N ASP A 551 34.17 5.14 -7.16
CA ASP A 551 34.28 5.52 -8.56
C ASP A 551 32.90 5.85 -9.14
N ILE A 552 32.76 7.07 -9.63
CA ILE A 552 31.55 7.60 -10.29
C ILE A 552 31.90 7.86 -11.74
N ALA A 553 31.12 7.28 -12.65
CA ALA A 553 31.32 7.39 -14.08
C ALA A 553 31.42 8.86 -14.54
N HIS A 554 32.36 9.16 -15.43
CA HIS A 554 32.38 10.44 -16.13
C HIS A 554 31.11 10.59 -16.97
N ASN A 555 30.49 11.77 -16.99
CA ASN A 555 29.14 12.01 -17.56
C ASN A 555 28.02 11.16 -16.92
N GLY A 556 28.26 10.59 -15.74
CA GLY A 556 27.29 9.80 -14.99
C GLY A 556 26.75 10.50 -13.74
N PHE A 557 25.87 9.80 -13.04
CA PHE A 557 25.24 10.27 -11.81
C PHE A 557 25.42 9.27 -10.68
N ALA A 558 25.46 9.76 -9.44
CA ALA A 558 25.44 8.93 -8.25
C ALA A 558 24.40 9.42 -7.24
N VAL A 559 23.67 8.49 -6.64
CA VAL A 559 22.63 8.77 -5.65
C VAL A 559 23.02 8.17 -4.29
N PHE A 560 22.90 8.99 -3.24
CA PHE A 560 23.22 8.60 -1.86
C PHE A 560 22.03 8.82 -0.93
N SER A 561 21.98 8.04 0.15
CA SER A 561 21.00 8.16 1.23
C SER A 561 21.70 8.17 2.58
N PHE A 562 21.22 9.07 3.45
CA PHE A 562 21.73 9.27 4.81
C PHE A 562 20.65 9.03 5.86
N GLY A 563 19.60 8.28 5.50
CA GLY A 563 18.56 7.85 6.44
C GLY A 563 19.01 6.73 7.38
N MET A 564 18.07 6.23 8.18
CA MET A 564 18.31 5.08 9.05
C MET A 564 18.66 3.82 8.25
N GLY A 565 19.56 3.00 8.79
CA GLY A 565 20.00 1.75 8.15
C GLY A 565 21.05 1.92 7.06
N LYS A 566 21.57 3.13 6.84
CA LYS A 566 22.67 3.40 5.89
C LYS A 566 24.04 3.41 6.56
N ASN A 567 25.12 3.53 5.77
CA ASN A 567 26.48 3.61 6.33
C ASN A 567 26.63 4.86 7.20
N LEU A 568 26.31 6.02 6.64
CA LEU A 568 26.26 7.29 7.36
C LEU A 568 24.81 7.62 7.65
N MET A 569 24.48 7.97 8.90
CA MET A 569 23.10 8.21 9.32
C MET A 569 22.91 9.60 9.92
N ALA A 570 22.08 10.41 9.29
CA ALA A 570 21.38 11.53 9.90
C ALA A 570 19.93 11.09 10.25
N THR A 571 19.02 12.01 10.58
CA THR A 571 17.61 11.62 10.80
C THR A 571 16.90 11.33 9.48
N ALA A 572 17.32 12.01 8.42
CA ALA A 572 16.99 11.80 7.02
C ALA A 572 18.09 12.45 6.16
N GLY A 573 18.03 12.28 4.84
CA GLY A 573 18.95 12.96 3.91
C GLY A 573 19.30 12.12 2.68
N GLY A 574 19.74 12.81 1.63
CA GLY A 574 20.34 12.22 0.45
C GLY A 574 21.24 13.21 -0.28
N ALA A 575 21.93 12.72 -1.30
CA ALA A 575 22.68 13.56 -2.22
C ALA A 575 22.59 13.00 -3.64
N LEU A 576 22.50 13.90 -4.62
CA LEU A 576 22.76 13.62 -6.02
C LEU A 576 24.13 14.20 -6.37
N VAL A 577 24.97 13.40 -7.00
CA VAL A 577 26.22 13.85 -7.62
C VAL A 577 26.07 13.69 -9.14
N ALA A 578 26.45 14.73 -9.89
CA ALA A 578 26.49 14.71 -11.35
C ALA A 578 27.92 15.05 -11.80
N ARG A 579 28.55 14.15 -12.57
CA ARG A 579 29.95 14.29 -12.97
C ARG A 579 30.08 14.72 -14.43
N GLY A 580 30.81 15.80 -14.73
CA GLY A 580 31.08 16.25 -16.10
C GLY A 580 29.87 16.81 -16.88
N VAL A 581 28.68 16.89 -16.26
CA VAL A 581 27.46 17.39 -16.91
C VAL A 581 27.37 18.91 -16.72
N LYS A 582 27.77 19.69 -17.74
CA LYS A 582 27.59 21.16 -17.74
C LYS A 582 26.11 21.51 -17.64
N ASN A 583 25.74 22.15 -16.54
CA ASN A 583 24.37 22.52 -16.21
C ASN A 583 24.02 23.84 -16.93
N ASN A 584 23.36 23.78 -18.09
CA ASN A 584 22.78 24.98 -18.72
C ASN A 584 21.41 25.35 -18.14
N ASN A 585 20.79 24.48 -17.32
CA ASN A 585 19.52 24.73 -16.67
C ASN A 585 19.57 24.22 -15.22
N ASP A 586 19.58 25.15 -14.28
CA ASP A 586 19.42 25.04 -12.82
C ASP A 586 18.42 23.98 -12.32
N ILE A 587 18.79 22.68 -12.32
CA ILE A 587 17.97 21.62 -11.73
C ILE A 587 17.92 21.75 -10.17
N SER A 588 18.91 22.42 -9.56
CA SER A 588 19.06 22.55 -8.10
C SER A 588 18.30 23.73 -7.46
N HIS A 589 17.94 24.77 -8.22
CA HIS A 589 17.48 26.06 -7.67
C HIS A 589 16.04 26.07 -7.11
N VAL A 590 15.28 24.97 -7.21
CA VAL A 590 13.85 24.95 -6.85
C VAL A 590 13.56 24.16 -5.56
N LEU A 591 14.56 23.50 -4.95
CA LEU A 591 14.33 22.71 -3.74
C LEU A 591 14.25 23.59 -2.49
N SER A 592 13.02 23.82 -2.00
CA SER A 592 12.82 24.36 -0.66
C SER A 592 13.47 23.44 0.39
N THR A 593 14.22 24.03 1.31
CA THR A 593 14.89 23.28 2.38
C THR A 593 13.86 22.77 3.39
N GLU A 594 13.99 21.52 3.82
CA GLU A 594 13.14 20.99 4.89
C GLU A 594 13.32 21.76 6.21
N THR A 595 12.22 22.03 6.91
CA THR A 595 12.24 22.80 8.14
C THR A 595 12.83 22.00 9.31
N SER A 596 13.69 22.66 10.11
CA SER A 596 14.35 22.04 11.26
C SER A 596 13.40 21.50 12.32
N LYS A 597 12.14 21.97 12.37
CA LYS A 597 11.11 21.46 13.28
C LYS A 597 10.76 20.00 12.98
N HIS A 598 10.58 19.62 11.71
CA HIS A 598 10.29 18.24 11.33
C HIS A 598 11.49 17.32 11.59
N ALA A 599 12.70 17.78 11.26
CA ALA A 599 13.93 17.07 11.57
C ALA A 599 14.15 16.89 13.08
N GLY A 600 13.79 17.88 13.90
CA GLY A 600 13.85 17.81 15.36
C GLY A 600 12.91 16.76 15.96
N VAL A 601 11.70 16.61 15.40
CA VAL A 601 10.77 15.53 15.81
C VAL A 601 11.35 14.15 15.46
N ARG A 602 11.91 13.98 14.25
CA ARG A 602 12.59 12.73 13.88
C ARG A 602 13.75 12.41 14.81
N LEU A 603 14.59 13.39 15.13
CA LEU A 603 15.70 13.24 16.06
C LEU A 603 15.21 12.73 17.41
N LEU A 604 14.18 13.34 17.98
CA LEU A 604 13.62 12.93 19.27
C LEU A 604 13.12 11.48 19.24
N VAL A 605 12.41 11.09 18.18
CA VAL A 605 11.93 9.73 17.97
C VAL A 605 13.09 8.72 17.92
N ILE A 606 14.15 9.04 17.17
CA ILE A 606 15.34 8.18 17.05
C ILE A 606 16.07 8.06 18.39
N LEU A 607 16.22 9.15 19.15
CA LEU A 607 16.84 9.14 20.48
C LEU A 607 16.05 8.28 21.46
N LEU A 608 14.72 8.41 21.47
CA LEU A 608 13.83 7.61 22.30
C LEU A 608 13.91 6.12 21.94
N ARG A 609 13.93 5.79 20.64
CA ARG A 609 13.94 4.40 20.15
C ARG A 609 15.27 3.67 20.37
N HIS A 610 16.39 4.36 20.14
CA HIS A 610 17.70 3.72 19.98
C HIS A 610 18.71 4.02 21.09
N PHE A 611 18.45 5.04 21.93
CA PHE A 611 19.39 5.46 22.99
C PHE A 611 18.78 5.49 24.38
N LEU A 612 17.50 5.80 24.50
CA LEU A 612 16.79 5.70 25.76
C LEU A 612 16.28 4.27 25.97
N ARG A 613 16.40 3.79 27.20
CA ARG A 613 16.03 2.43 27.63
C ARG A 613 14.52 2.15 27.56
N PHE A 614 13.72 3.12 27.15
CA PHE A 614 12.31 2.89 26.87
C PHE A 614 12.21 2.19 25.51
N SER A 615 11.86 0.90 25.51
CA SER A 615 11.21 0.34 24.34
C SER A 615 9.89 1.07 24.18
N VAL A 616 9.91 2.20 23.47
CA VAL A 616 8.70 2.84 23.02
C VAL A 616 8.09 1.85 22.02
N PRO A 617 6.94 1.20 22.33
CA PRO A 617 6.37 0.24 21.40
C PRO A 617 6.16 0.93 20.05
N ASP A 618 6.40 0.25 18.92
CA ASP A 618 6.35 0.83 17.55
C ASP A 618 5.09 1.68 17.28
N ARG A 619 3.99 1.37 17.99
CA ARG A 619 2.73 2.12 17.99
C ARG A 619 2.82 3.59 18.46
N PHE A 620 3.85 3.98 19.22
CA PHE A 620 4.01 5.34 19.78
C PHE A 620 4.98 6.24 19.02
N LEU A 621 5.89 5.68 18.21
CA LEU A 621 6.87 6.46 17.43
C LEU A 621 6.43 6.69 15.99
N GLY A 622 5.22 6.24 15.64
CA GLY A 622 4.82 5.92 14.28
C GLY A 622 5.62 4.72 13.78
N LYS A 623 5.01 3.88 12.91
CA LYS A 623 5.84 2.99 12.10
C LYS A 623 6.92 3.84 11.42
N PRO A 624 8.20 3.40 11.36
CA PRO A 624 9.17 4.03 10.47
C PRO A 624 8.47 4.15 9.12
N ARG A 625 8.33 5.39 8.60
CA ARG A 625 7.58 5.70 7.36
C ARG A 625 7.76 4.51 6.43
N ALA A 626 6.68 3.75 6.24
CA ALA A 626 6.74 2.57 5.39
C ALA A 626 7.37 3.00 4.07
N LEU A 627 8.08 2.09 3.41
CA LEU A 627 8.65 2.33 2.08
C LEU A 627 7.60 2.78 1.02
N GLY A 628 6.31 2.93 1.37
CA GLY A 628 5.25 3.55 0.59
C GLY A 628 4.66 4.87 1.11
N ALA A 629 5.19 5.51 2.16
CA ALA A 629 4.75 6.86 2.53
C ALA A 629 5.22 7.88 1.47
N GLN A 630 4.30 8.75 1.02
CA GLN A 630 4.63 9.88 0.15
C GLN A 630 5.83 10.65 0.75
N TYR A 631 6.90 10.81 -0.05
CA TYR A 631 8.07 11.58 0.33
C TYR A 631 8.00 12.98 -0.28
N GLU A 632 8.52 13.95 0.46
CA GLU A 632 8.51 15.34 0.06
C GLU A 632 9.71 15.64 -0.84
N TYR A 633 9.44 16.34 -1.95
CA TYR A 633 10.44 16.83 -2.89
C TYR A 633 11.12 18.10 -2.32
N LYS A 634 12.07 17.89 -1.40
CA LYS A 634 12.73 18.96 -0.63
C LYS A 634 14.25 18.80 -0.51
N GLY A 635 14.93 19.91 -0.21
CA GLY A 635 16.33 19.95 0.15
C GLY A 635 16.59 19.45 1.58
N MET A 636 17.84 19.09 1.86
CA MET A 636 18.28 18.59 3.18
C MET A 636 18.11 19.65 4.29
N SER A 637 17.60 19.26 5.46
CA SER A 637 17.49 20.16 6.61
C SER A 637 18.86 20.56 7.18
N LYS A 638 18.96 21.75 7.78
CA LYS A 638 20.20 22.18 8.46
C LYS A 638 20.58 21.25 9.62
N LEU A 639 19.60 20.68 10.32
CA LEU A 639 19.83 19.72 11.42
C LEU A 639 20.46 18.43 10.88
N ASP A 640 19.93 17.88 9.80
CA ASP A 640 20.48 16.68 9.17
C ASP A 640 21.87 16.95 8.60
N ALA A 641 22.12 18.15 8.05
CA ALA A 641 23.45 18.56 7.61
C ALA A 641 24.47 18.62 8.77
N VAL A 642 24.07 19.10 9.96
CA VAL A 642 24.95 19.08 11.15
C VAL A 642 25.32 17.66 11.54
N LEU A 643 24.35 16.75 11.62
CA LEU A 643 24.61 15.33 11.91
C LEU A 643 25.49 14.69 10.83
N LEU A 644 25.17 14.95 9.57
CA LEU A 644 25.89 14.37 8.43
C LEU A 644 27.35 14.83 8.39
N ASN A 645 27.66 16.09 8.69
CA ASN A 645 29.05 16.57 8.77
C ASN A 645 29.88 15.76 9.77
N VAL A 646 29.31 15.41 10.93
CA VAL A 646 29.99 14.57 11.93
C VAL A 646 30.15 13.13 11.43
N GLN A 647 29.12 12.59 10.77
CA GLN A 647 29.17 11.24 10.21
C GLN A 647 30.15 11.11 9.05
N LEU A 648 30.22 12.11 8.16
CA LEU A 648 31.20 12.18 7.06
C LEU A 648 32.63 12.20 7.61
N ALA A 649 32.88 12.98 8.66
CA ALA A 649 34.20 12.98 9.32
C ALA A 649 34.56 11.60 9.94
N LYS A 650 33.55 10.80 10.30
CA LYS A 650 33.70 9.43 10.81
C LYS A 650 33.61 8.35 9.73
N ALA A 651 33.43 8.70 8.45
CA ALA A 651 33.16 7.72 7.41
C ALA A 651 34.25 6.64 7.29
N PRO A 652 35.57 6.96 7.29
CA PRO A 652 36.61 5.94 7.23
C PRO A 652 36.53 4.94 8.40
N GLU A 653 36.27 5.43 9.62
CA GLU A 653 36.11 4.59 10.81
C GLU A 653 34.86 3.70 10.70
N ILE A 654 33.72 4.26 10.32
CA ILE A 654 32.45 3.53 10.18
C ILE A 654 32.60 2.37 9.19
N ILE A 655 33.19 2.63 8.02
CA ILE A 655 33.38 1.62 6.98
C ILE A 655 34.35 0.54 7.44
N ARG A 656 35.47 0.92 8.07
CA ARG A 656 36.43 -0.04 8.61
C ARG A 656 35.77 -0.98 9.62
N VAL A 657 35.06 -0.44 10.62
CA VAL A 657 34.43 -1.24 11.68
C VAL A 657 33.30 -2.14 11.13
N ARG A 658 32.55 -1.68 10.12
CA ARG A 658 31.55 -2.54 9.45
C ARG A 658 32.20 -3.72 8.76
N ARG A 659 33.31 -3.49 8.03
CA ARG A 659 34.08 -4.57 7.38
C ARG A 659 34.65 -5.54 8.39
N GLU A 660 35.27 -5.05 9.48
CA GLU A 660 35.77 -5.91 10.56
C GLU A 660 34.64 -6.77 11.16
N ASN A 661 33.47 -6.17 11.45
CA ASN A 661 32.33 -6.92 11.97
C ASN A 661 31.81 -7.95 10.96
N GLY A 662 31.69 -7.58 9.69
CA GLY A 662 31.24 -8.47 8.62
C GLY A 662 32.19 -9.66 8.43
N GLN A 663 33.50 -9.40 8.35
CA GLN A 663 34.53 -10.43 8.26
C GLN A 663 34.48 -11.38 9.46
N ASN A 664 34.31 -10.86 10.68
CA ASN A 664 34.19 -11.70 11.87
C ASN A 664 32.96 -12.63 11.84
N LEU A 665 31.86 -12.20 11.21
CA LEU A 665 30.69 -13.05 11.02
C LEU A 665 30.92 -14.08 9.91
N LEU A 666 31.64 -13.72 8.83
CA LEU A 666 31.97 -14.64 7.73
C LEU A 666 32.80 -15.85 8.16
N GLU A 667 33.63 -15.73 9.20
CA GLU A 667 34.44 -16.84 9.72
C GLU A 667 33.64 -18.07 10.17
N VAL A 668 32.35 -17.90 10.53
CA VAL A 668 31.47 -19.01 10.93
C VAL A 668 30.49 -19.44 9.85
N MET A 669 30.57 -18.80 8.68
CA MET A 669 29.72 -19.12 7.55
C MET A 669 30.32 -20.28 6.74
N PRO A 670 29.50 -21.03 5.98
CA PRO A 670 30.04 -21.95 4.97
C PRO A 670 30.80 -21.20 3.86
N SER A 671 31.59 -21.90 3.06
CA SER A 671 32.39 -21.28 1.98
C SER A 671 31.56 -20.87 0.77
N ASP A 672 30.36 -21.42 0.60
CA ASP A 672 29.47 -21.29 -0.55
C ASP A 672 28.19 -20.48 -0.25
N VAL A 673 28.32 -19.41 0.53
CA VAL A 673 27.17 -18.61 0.99
C VAL A 673 26.60 -17.74 -0.14
N PRO A 674 25.29 -17.83 -0.46
CA PRO A 674 24.66 -16.95 -1.42
C PRO A 674 24.52 -15.51 -0.89
N GLY A 675 24.23 -14.53 -1.75
CA GLY A 675 24.02 -13.13 -1.34
C GLY A 675 25.20 -12.19 -1.57
N GLY A 676 26.27 -12.65 -2.23
CA GLY A 676 27.43 -11.81 -2.58
C GLY A 676 28.22 -11.30 -1.37
N ILE A 677 27.97 -11.87 -0.19
CA ILE A 677 28.52 -11.42 1.09
C ILE A 677 30.05 -11.59 1.18
N THR A 678 30.62 -12.51 0.38
CA THR A 678 32.05 -12.77 0.27
C THR A 678 32.75 -11.88 -0.77
N ALA A 679 32.03 -10.98 -1.44
CA ALA A 679 32.61 -10.12 -2.46
C ALA A 679 33.72 -9.23 -1.87
N PRO A 680 34.88 -9.08 -2.54
CA PRO A 680 36.04 -8.36 -1.98
C PRO A 680 35.76 -6.90 -1.63
N ARG A 681 34.83 -6.25 -2.35
CA ARG A 681 34.48 -4.84 -2.16
C ARG A 681 33.30 -4.62 -1.21
N HIS A 682 32.77 -5.68 -0.58
CA HIS A 682 31.60 -5.60 0.28
C HIS A 682 31.83 -4.66 1.48
N LEU A 683 30.91 -3.72 1.71
CA LEU A 683 30.98 -2.73 2.79
C LEU A 683 30.27 -3.19 4.07
N PHE A 684 29.46 -4.23 3.99
CA PHE A 684 28.63 -4.72 5.09
C PHE A 684 27.73 -3.62 5.64
N THR A 685 27.10 -2.87 4.73
CA THR A 685 25.99 -1.97 5.09
C THR A 685 24.86 -2.79 5.71
N LYS A 686 24.60 -3.95 5.11
CA LYS A 686 23.78 -5.04 5.64
C LYS A 686 24.54 -6.37 5.49
N PHE A 687 24.09 -7.40 6.20
CA PHE A 687 24.65 -8.75 6.08
C PHE A 687 23.51 -9.71 5.68
N PRO A 688 23.24 -9.88 4.36
CA PRO A 688 22.18 -10.74 3.89
C PRO A 688 22.48 -12.23 4.10
N LEU A 689 21.45 -12.97 4.49
CA LEU A 689 21.35 -14.43 4.45
C LEU A 689 20.23 -14.77 3.47
N VAL A 690 20.53 -15.63 2.49
CA VAL A 690 19.58 -16.12 1.50
C VAL A 690 19.23 -17.56 1.84
N CYS A 691 17.99 -17.78 2.26
CA CYS A 691 17.43 -19.10 2.53
C CYS A 691 17.04 -19.79 1.20
N LYS A 692 17.17 -21.11 1.16
CA LYS A 692 16.85 -21.93 -0.03
C LYS A 692 15.36 -22.22 -0.16
N ASP A 693 14.66 -22.32 0.98
CA ASP A 693 13.25 -22.65 1.07
C ASP A 693 12.62 -22.14 2.38
N ASP A 694 11.29 -22.29 2.49
CA ASP A 694 10.51 -21.85 3.64
C ASP A 694 10.90 -22.57 4.95
N THR A 695 11.38 -23.82 4.88
CA THR A 695 11.83 -24.58 6.06
C THR A 695 13.09 -23.94 6.63
N GLU A 696 14.01 -23.53 5.77
CA GLU A 696 15.22 -22.81 6.17
C GLU A 696 14.89 -21.41 6.73
N VAL A 697 13.86 -20.73 6.22
CA VAL A 697 13.35 -19.46 6.78
C VAL A 697 12.81 -19.63 8.19
N GLU A 698 11.96 -20.64 8.42
CA GLU A 698 11.40 -20.93 9.75
C GLU A 698 12.52 -21.23 10.75
N ARG A 699 13.50 -22.04 10.34
CA ARG A 699 14.66 -22.40 11.14
C ARG A 699 15.53 -21.18 11.47
N LEU A 700 15.79 -20.31 10.48
CA LEU A 700 16.54 -19.06 10.69
C LEU A 700 15.83 -18.19 11.73
N CYS A 701 14.54 -17.97 11.55
CA CYS A 701 13.73 -17.14 12.45
C CYS A 701 13.72 -17.72 13.87
N ALA A 702 13.56 -19.04 14.02
CA ALA A 702 13.58 -19.72 15.32
C ALA A 702 14.94 -19.57 16.04
N VAL A 703 16.05 -19.80 15.33
CA VAL A 703 17.41 -19.67 15.91
C VAL A 703 17.66 -18.22 16.34
N PHE A 704 17.43 -17.25 15.47
CA PHE A 704 17.69 -15.85 15.81
C PHE A 704 16.76 -15.32 16.91
N TRP A 705 15.51 -15.81 16.97
CA TRP A 705 14.59 -15.54 18.06
C TRP A 705 15.07 -16.11 19.40
N LYS A 706 15.57 -17.36 19.42
CA LYS A 706 16.18 -18.01 20.60
C LYS A 706 17.32 -17.16 21.16
N TYR A 707 18.13 -16.56 20.29
CA TYR A 707 19.20 -15.64 20.68
C TYR A 707 18.73 -14.19 20.89
N ASN A 708 17.44 -13.88 20.80
CA ASN A 708 16.90 -12.52 20.98
C ASN A 708 17.61 -11.50 20.06
N ILE A 709 17.79 -11.87 18.79
CA ILE A 709 18.39 -11.05 17.74
C ILE A 709 17.28 -10.62 16.78
N GLU A 710 17.30 -9.36 16.39
CA GLU A 710 16.39 -8.81 15.38
C GLU A 710 16.93 -9.06 13.97
N LEU A 711 16.07 -9.60 13.10
CA LEU A 711 16.30 -9.75 11.66
C LEU A 711 15.55 -8.65 10.90
N GLU A 712 16.08 -8.25 9.75
CA GLU A 712 15.38 -7.40 8.78
C GLU A 712 15.10 -8.20 7.50
N ASN A 713 13.83 -8.40 7.17
CA ASN A 713 13.44 -8.99 5.89
C ASN A 713 13.71 -8.01 4.74
N MET A 714 14.14 -8.53 3.59
CA MET A 714 14.42 -7.74 2.38
C MET A 714 13.19 -7.62 1.47
N TYR A 715 13.41 -7.16 0.24
CA TYR A 715 12.38 -6.70 -0.65
C TYR A 715 11.48 -7.85 -1.13
N ILE A 716 10.19 -7.55 -1.25
CA ILE A 716 9.33 -8.23 -2.21
C ILE A 716 9.60 -7.55 -3.57
N PRO A 717 9.85 -8.30 -4.65
CA PRO A 717 10.17 -7.72 -5.95
C PRO A 717 9.12 -6.71 -6.42
N LEU A 718 9.58 -5.60 -7.02
CA LEU A 718 8.72 -4.51 -7.50
C LEU A 718 7.67 -4.99 -8.51
N HIS A 719 8.04 -5.85 -9.46
CA HIS A 719 7.08 -6.39 -10.44
C HIS A 719 5.96 -7.23 -9.82
N MET A 720 6.18 -7.83 -8.64
CA MET A 720 5.15 -8.60 -7.92
C MET A 720 4.26 -7.73 -7.02
N ARG A 721 4.64 -6.47 -6.80
CA ARG A 721 3.94 -5.52 -5.92
C ARG A 721 3.17 -4.47 -6.69
N PHE A 722 3.61 -4.14 -7.90
CA PHE A 722 3.11 -3.04 -8.69
C PHE A 722 2.91 -3.53 -10.13
N ASP A 723 1.65 -3.82 -10.51
CA ASP A 723 1.23 -4.44 -11.79
C ASP A 723 1.35 -3.52 -13.02
N ARG A 724 2.27 -2.56 -13.01
CA ARG A 724 2.40 -1.57 -14.10
C ARG A 724 3.81 -1.64 -14.69
N PHE A 725 3.84 -2.00 -15.98
CA PHE A 725 5.00 -2.00 -16.88
C PHE A 725 6.01 -3.14 -16.62
N CYS A 726 5.79 -4.28 -17.28
CA CYS A 726 6.82 -5.29 -17.51
C CYS A 726 6.96 -5.44 -19.02
N VAL A 727 8.14 -5.12 -19.57
CA VAL A 727 8.45 -5.42 -20.98
C VAL A 727 9.53 -6.48 -20.97
N SER A 728 9.10 -7.74 -21.06
CA SER A 728 9.60 -8.74 -22.01
C SER A 728 9.04 -10.11 -21.58
N GLU A 729 9.17 -11.08 -22.46
CA GLU A 729 8.91 -12.50 -22.20
C GLU A 729 9.75 -13.08 -21.03
N TYR A 730 10.63 -12.27 -20.42
CA TYR A 730 11.51 -12.60 -19.31
C TYR A 730 10.87 -12.26 -17.95
N CYS A 731 10.07 -13.19 -17.44
CA CYS A 731 9.60 -13.15 -16.05
C CYS A 731 10.81 -13.37 -15.12
N PRO A 732 11.30 -12.41 -14.31
CA PRO A 732 12.59 -12.48 -13.60
C PRO A 732 12.64 -13.66 -12.59
N PRO A 733 13.14 -14.86 -12.98
CA PRO A 733 12.93 -16.06 -12.16
C PRO A 733 13.73 -16.03 -10.86
N CYS A 734 14.83 -15.28 -10.79
CA CYS A 734 15.61 -15.18 -9.57
C CYS A 734 14.94 -14.25 -8.55
N CYS A 735 14.48 -13.07 -8.96
CA CYS A 735 13.73 -12.15 -8.10
C CYS A 735 12.55 -12.83 -7.40
N GLU A 736 11.76 -13.64 -8.13
CA GLU A 736 10.62 -14.37 -7.55
C GLU A 736 11.05 -15.36 -6.47
N LYS A 737 12.16 -16.08 -6.70
CA LYS A 737 12.75 -16.99 -5.70
C LYS A 737 13.25 -16.28 -4.45
N LEU A 738 13.72 -15.04 -4.57
CA LEU A 738 14.20 -14.26 -3.41
C LEU A 738 13.06 -13.74 -2.52
N LYS A 739 11.80 -13.82 -2.96
CA LYS A 739 10.64 -13.29 -2.22
C LYS A 739 10.47 -13.99 -0.87
N GLY A 740 10.68 -13.25 0.21
CA GLY A 740 10.49 -13.75 1.57
C GLY A 740 11.63 -14.64 2.08
N HIS A 741 12.70 -14.81 1.29
CA HIS A 741 13.80 -15.73 1.59
C HIS A 741 15.12 -15.02 1.93
N VAL A 742 15.13 -13.69 2.04
CA VAL A 742 16.35 -12.91 2.31
C VAL A 742 16.21 -12.09 3.58
N PHE A 743 17.10 -12.35 4.54
CA PHE A 743 17.10 -11.70 5.85
C PHE A 743 18.47 -11.10 6.17
N ASN A 744 18.50 -9.90 6.71
CA ASN A 744 19.74 -9.28 7.16
C ASN A 744 19.94 -9.46 8.67
N VAL A 745 21.18 -9.78 9.05
CA VAL A 745 21.60 -9.83 10.45
C VAL A 745 22.32 -8.55 10.88
N PRO A 746 22.33 -8.20 12.18
CA PRO A 746 22.99 -6.99 12.65
C PRO A 746 24.51 -7.01 12.41
N VAL A 747 25.04 -5.99 11.72
CA VAL A 747 26.48 -5.79 11.44
C VAL A 747 26.93 -4.34 11.70
N ARG A 748 26.23 -3.65 12.60
CA ARG A 748 26.40 -2.21 12.87
C ARG A 748 27.72 -1.90 13.62
N PRO A 749 28.33 -0.71 13.44
CA PRO A 749 29.63 -0.39 14.06
C PRO A 749 29.64 -0.41 15.60
N ASN A 750 28.53 -0.04 16.25
CA ASN A 750 28.40 0.03 17.72
C ASN A 750 27.90 -1.28 18.36
N MET A 751 28.16 -2.45 17.76
CA MET A 751 27.89 -3.73 18.42
C MET A 751 28.85 -3.96 19.57
N SER A 752 28.31 -4.24 20.76
CA SER A 752 29.12 -4.69 21.90
C SER A 752 29.66 -6.11 21.67
N ASN A 753 30.76 -6.48 22.33
CA ASN A 753 31.33 -7.83 22.22
C ASN A 753 30.31 -8.93 22.53
N ARG A 754 29.41 -8.70 23.52
CA ARG A 754 28.32 -9.63 23.84
C ARG A 754 27.33 -9.79 22.68
N GLU A 755 27.02 -8.72 21.97
CA GLU A 755 26.13 -8.77 20.79
C GLU A 755 26.82 -9.48 19.62
N LYS A 756 28.10 -9.19 19.36
CA LYS A 756 28.89 -9.87 18.30
C LYS A 756 28.95 -11.39 18.53
N ILE A 757 29.31 -11.81 19.75
CA ILE A 757 29.35 -13.24 20.13
C ILE A 757 27.97 -13.88 19.95
N ARG A 758 26.90 -13.17 20.31
CA ARG A 758 25.54 -13.71 20.21
C ARG A 758 25.12 -13.92 18.76
N VAL A 759 25.40 -12.96 17.87
CA VAL A 759 25.11 -13.11 16.43
C VAL A 759 25.95 -14.24 15.84
N ARG A 760 27.24 -14.31 16.18
CA ARG A 760 28.12 -15.41 15.75
C ARG A 760 27.59 -16.78 16.16
N ARG A 761 27.16 -16.96 17.42
CA ARG A 761 26.56 -18.22 17.89
C ARG A 761 25.27 -18.58 17.17
N ALA A 762 24.41 -17.59 16.90
CA ALA A 762 23.20 -17.81 16.13
C ALA A 762 23.51 -18.27 14.69
N LEU A 763 24.52 -17.67 14.04
CA LEU A 763 24.99 -18.11 12.72
C LEU A 763 25.57 -19.53 12.77
N SER A 764 26.44 -19.84 13.74
CA SER A 764 26.99 -21.19 13.90
C SER A 764 25.90 -22.25 14.14
N GLU A 765 24.93 -21.98 15.00
CA GLU A 765 23.79 -22.90 15.22
C GLU A 765 22.94 -23.04 13.95
N PHE A 766 22.75 -21.95 13.20
CA PHE A 766 22.00 -21.98 11.96
C PHE A 766 22.73 -22.69 10.80
N PHE A 767 24.05 -22.67 10.72
CA PHE A 767 24.77 -23.44 9.69
C PHE A 767 25.20 -24.84 10.16
N GLY A 768 24.92 -25.18 11.42
CA GLY A 768 25.42 -26.38 12.09
C GLY A 768 26.82 -26.14 12.67
N GLU A 769 27.07 -26.58 13.91
CA GLU A 769 28.43 -26.57 14.45
C GLU A 769 29.32 -27.41 13.53
N ARG A 770 30.37 -26.80 12.97
CA ARG A 770 31.50 -27.61 12.52
C ARG A 770 32.08 -28.24 13.77
N ASP A 771 32.04 -29.56 13.86
CA ASP A 771 32.97 -30.30 14.70
C ASP A 771 34.37 -29.81 14.33
N ASN A 772 34.97 -29.01 15.21
CA ASN A 772 36.40 -28.77 15.17
C ASN A 772 37.05 -30.08 15.61
N GLY A 773 37.50 -30.86 14.62
CA GLY A 773 38.54 -31.86 14.83
C GLY A 773 39.82 -31.23 15.37
#